data_AF-A0A7Y5RZ55-F1
#
_entry.id   AF-A0A7Y5RZ55-F1
#
_cell.length_a   1.000
_cell.length_b   1.000
_cell.length_c   1.000
_cell.angle_alpha   90.00
_cell.angle_beta   90.00
_cell.angle_gamma   90.00
#
_symmetry.space_group_name_H-M   'P 1'
#
loop_
_entity.id
_entity.type
_entity.pdbx_description
1 polymer ?
#
loop_
_entity_poly.entity_id
_entity_poly.type
_entity_poly.pdbx_seq_one_letter_code
_entity_poly.pdbx_strand_id
1 'polypeptide(L)'
;MQHNWTHRIIACAAACAAACLSAGPAVAQIIVNHTTDANGVVGGQVNISGATLFADFFEFPAAFNDHLNVDGDAYHRPGPCNDTVPDAGFYDANCDGGRDRVDWLTVDTVPGTPTTGLPPVPVCGVPYTSYILFQYRSVGSVNGFREFVDFQLLGTIPNSIPTERGIINTIRWANLGAHTTTYAACRADCNGNGIADDSGTPVCPVSVDLANLDVESRWAVRAGDVSQEAWNRTPTALGYGYNSRTSTTGYSNNLETLERGALSLNQNVGSADADTIFDTTIAFSPVDPIANRGVGINCGNVTYSELQHHFVTGRMPSGENLVAVTRDIGSGTRNAFYNPLGIDPSHGVGDNVGNEIADQTLTRLGPLFQPTNCGGSGFVENVVQSHRLALGYTGHFGPSRAVDDSRAGRYEIMNLRKDIAPFFGTQYVRPDVNTILDNADWNTGYQIGGLQSLVSRGDPTANGQRIDPNGPNYNPIAMENIHARNFIRNILYSVSQYSSNPPGNLEVNMPAEILTRIFVVDAAVDHVPDPLNPVTFIPNPRFNQSVQDDVRLNNPTDPFSFGAVNSAGLVPVRLTLTGGATYSDGSNGPYRNFSGAAIVGAGVRLSERNRIAGDFHYDGRRNVCDIPRLVQAMLDPRGFVTAEGKFTAGNAGDILDGNYVIPEIIGDFNGDGNFDKEDLRYFGDGLAIDPSTRQLARYLGFKRIDEALAADGQTPETFWPATLATGKPYQAGDVAGDIAGSAVGPSAGWKPTGHDGVVDAKDIDYVLRNFGNWADLHQAEHMDLSCDFTDGDPVCATDLPESTATFPDCDPNNQLEPVVPTLVIDQADVDVLVRDILGTRCGDANLDGRVDAADEAIVLTNLNIQPPSGGWGWADGDFDGDGYVTMSDYDCLTANCGFVGAWLGFDRADIDLSGGSADATDRRIFVNVLLGLDTECVHVNRSDLNEDGRVDGDDVQLFVNEIF
;
A
#
# COMPACT_ATOMS: atom_id res chain seq x y z
N MET A 1 66.96 -5.63 5.72
CA MET A 1 67.62 -6.94 5.90
C MET A 1 66.49 -7.95 6.01
N GLN A 2 66.28 -8.99 5.20
CA GLN A 2 66.92 -9.70 4.08
C GLN A 2 65.75 -10.53 3.46
N HIS A 3 65.58 -10.83 2.18
CA HIS A 3 66.48 -10.83 1.04
C HIS A 3 65.69 -10.56 -0.25
N ASN A 4 66.32 -9.76 -1.10
CA ASN A 4 65.98 -9.43 -2.46
C ASN A 4 66.49 -10.51 -3.45
N TRP A 5 65.66 -10.81 -4.45
CA TRP A 5 65.98 -10.87 -5.89
C TRP A 5 66.61 -12.13 -6.50
N THR A 6 65.84 -12.73 -7.41
CA THR A 6 66.23 -13.01 -8.81
C THR A 6 64.95 -12.98 -9.66
N HIS A 7 64.53 -11.85 -10.22
CA HIS A 7 64.93 -11.26 -11.51
C HIS A 7 64.70 -12.13 -12.76
N ARG A 8 63.75 -11.64 -13.57
CA ARG A 8 63.87 -11.47 -15.03
C ARG A 8 64.00 -12.74 -15.87
N ILE A 9 62.86 -13.42 -16.04
CA ILE A 9 62.44 -13.81 -17.38
C ILE A 9 61.31 -12.85 -17.76
N ILE A 10 61.74 -11.78 -18.40
CA ILE A 10 60.96 -10.68 -18.93
C ILE A 10 60.24 -11.16 -20.20
N ALA A 11 58.93 -11.00 -20.19
CA ALA A 11 58.16 -10.38 -21.27
C ALA A 11 58.14 -11.02 -22.66
N CYS A 12 58.07 -12.35 -22.77
CA CYS A 12 57.64 -12.99 -24.02
C CYS A 12 56.47 -13.99 -23.88
N ALA A 13 56.02 -14.30 -22.65
CA ALA A 13 54.96 -15.28 -22.40
C ALA A 13 53.60 -14.67 -21.98
N ALA A 14 53.56 -13.41 -21.51
CA ALA A 14 52.31 -12.77 -21.08
C ALA A 14 51.51 -12.11 -22.22
N ALA A 15 52.15 -11.84 -23.37
CA ALA A 15 51.49 -11.26 -24.54
C ALA A 15 50.80 -12.31 -25.44
N CYS A 16 51.04 -13.61 -25.21
CA CYS A 16 50.41 -14.69 -26.00
C CYS A 16 49.26 -15.39 -25.26
N ALA A 17 49.11 -15.20 -23.95
CA ALA A 17 48.01 -15.77 -23.16
C ALA A 17 46.75 -14.88 -23.12
N ALA A 18 46.88 -13.57 -23.43
CA ALA A 18 45.76 -12.64 -23.49
C ALA A 18 45.02 -12.63 -24.85
N ALA A 19 45.58 -13.29 -25.89
CA ALA A 19 45.01 -13.29 -27.24
C ALA A 19 44.31 -14.62 -27.62
N CYS A 20 44.20 -15.58 -26.69
CA CYS A 20 43.59 -16.89 -26.98
C CYS A 20 42.55 -17.36 -25.95
N LEU A 21 42.08 -16.46 -25.07
CA LEU A 21 40.91 -16.66 -24.19
C LEU A 21 39.79 -15.63 -24.46
N SER A 22 39.92 -14.79 -25.49
CA SER A 22 38.93 -13.76 -25.86
C SER A 22 37.81 -14.28 -26.78
N ALA A 23 37.70 -15.59 -26.98
CA ALA A 23 36.44 -16.17 -27.41
C ALA A 23 35.66 -16.50 -26.14
N GLY A 24 35.13 -15.47 -25.47
CA GLY A 24 33.93 -15.67 -24.66
C GLY A 24 32.91 -16.39 -25.54
N PRO A 25 32.06 -17.27 -24.98
CA PRO A 25 31.03 -17.93 -25.77
C PRO A 25 30.31 -16.84 -26.56
N ALA A 26 30.33 -16.94 -27.89
CA ALA A 26 29.63 -15.98 -28.74
C ALA A 26 28.19 -15.93 -28.24
N VAL A 27 27.83 -14.82 -27.59
CA VAL A 27 26.51 -14.72 -27.00
C VAL A 27 25.55 -14.65 -28.17
N ALA A 28 24.65 -15.62 -28.22
CA ALA A 28 23.67 -15.70 -29.27
C ALA A 28 22.61 -14.62 -29.01
N GLN A 29 22.78 -13.46 -29.64
CA GLN A 29 21.74 -12.43 -29.67
C GLN A 29 20.70 -12.79 -30.74
N ILE A 30 19.46 -12.36 -30.55
CA ILE A 30 18.46 -12.41 -31.61
C ILE A 30 18.84 -11.38 -32.69
N ILE A 31 19.06 -11.85 -33.91
CA ILE A 31 19.39 -11.00 -35.05
C ILE A 31 18.08 -10.51 -35.67
N VAL A 32 17.85 -9.19 -35.73
CA VAL A 32 16.70 -8.66 -36.46
C VAL A 32 17.12 -8.43 -37.91
N ASN A 33 16.68 -9.29 -38.82
CA ASN A 33 16.78 -9.02 -40.26
C ASN A 33 15.46 -8.43 -40.69
N HIS A 34 15.38 -7.09 -40.76
CA HIS A 34 14.22 -6.43 -41.33
C HIS A 34 14.02 -6.93 -42.76
N THR A 35 12.99 -7.74 -42.98
CA THR A 35 12.60 -8.15 -44.33
C THR A 35 12.03 -6.92 -45.03
N THR A 36 12.57 -6.58 -46.19
CA THR A 36 11.88 -5.69 -47.11
C THR A 36 10.67 -6.42 -47.68
N ASP A 37 9.48 -5.83 -47.58
CA ASP A 37 8.29 -6.37 -48.25
C ASP A 37 8.47 -6.40 -49.79
N ALA A 38 7.47 -6.91 -50.51
CA ALA A 38 7.49 -6.95 -51.97
C ALA A 38 7.57 -5.55 -52.64
N ASN A 39 7.34 -4.49 -51.87
CA ASN A 39 7.37 -3.08 -52.29
C ASN A 39 8.65 -2.33 -51.87
N GLY A 40 9.57 -2.96 -51.14
CA GLY A 40 10.81 -2.36 -50.65
C GLY A 40 10.71 -1.62 -49.30
N VAL A 41 9.64 -1.80 -48.54
CA VAL A 41 9.45 -1.24 -47.20
C VAL A 41 10.22 -2.08 -46.19
N VAL A 42 11.18 -1.45 -45.49
CA VAL A 42 11.97 -2.07 -44.43
C VAL A 42 11.10 -2.20 -43.17
N GLY A 43 11.00 -3.40 -42.60
CA GLY A 43 10.30 -3.63 -41.33
C GLY A 43 10.85 -2.80 -40.15
N GLY A 44 10.14 -2.78 -39.02
CA GLY A 44 10.45 -1.91 -37.87
C GLY A 44 10.39 -2.57 -36.49
N GLN A 45 10.71 -1.81 -35.45
CA GLN A 45 10.46 -2.19 -34.06
C GLN A 45 9.37 -1.30 -33.45
N VAL A 46 8.53 -1.87 -32.60
CA VAL A 46 7.61 -1.15 -31.72
C VAL A 46 7.88 -1.57 -30.29
N ASN A 47 8.43 -0.65 -29.52
CA ASN A 47 8.83 -0.87 -28.15
C ASN A 47 7.86 -0.16 -27.21
N ILE A 48 7.23 -0.91 -26.33
CA ILE A 48 6.17 -0.47 -25.42
C ILE A 48 6.62 -0.77 -23.99
N SER A 49 6.42 0.18 -23.08
CA SER A 49 6.65 -0.04 -21.65
C SER A 49 5.44 0.41 -20.83
N GLY A 50 5.13 -0.29 -19.74
CA GLY A 50 4.12 0.18 -18.79
C GLY A 50 3.30 -0.90 -18.11
N ALA A 51 1.98 -0.76 -18.25
CA ALA A 51 0.94 -1.34 -17.41
C ALA A 51 1.04 -2.84 -17.15
N THR A 52 0.88 -3.20 -15.89
CA THR A 52 0.79 -4.60 -15.47
C THR A 52 -0.58 -5.20 -15.77
N LEU A 53 -1.65 -4.41 -15.66
CA LEU A 53 -3.04 -4.88 -15.86
C LEU A 53 -3.30 -5.31 -17.29
N PHE A 54 -2.77 -4.54 -18.24
CA PHE A 54 -3.04 -4.74 -19.66
C PHE A 54 -1.94 -5.55 -20.38
N ALA A 55 -0.95 -6.08 -19.64
CA ALA A 55 0.12 -6.91 -20.20
C ALA A 55 -0.42 -8.16 -20.92
N ASP A 56 -1.51 -8.76 -20.40
CA ASP A 56 -2.16 -9.93 -20.98
C ASP A 56 -2.61 -9.69 -22.43
N PHE A 57 -3.02 -8.46 -22.78
CA PHE A 57 -3.42 -8.12 -24.15
C PHE A 57 -2.32 -8.45 -25.16
N PHE A 58 -1.07 -8.14 -24.83
CA PHE A 58 0.09 -8.36 -25.71
C PHE A 58 0.55 -9.83 -25.78
N GLU A 59 -0.07 -10.73 -25.01
CA GLU A 59 0.15 -12.19 -25.12
C GLU A 59 -0.83 -12.82 -26.13
N PHE A 60 -1.93 -12.15 -26.48
CA PHE A 60 -2.87 -12.64 -27.47
C PHE A 60 -2.41 -12.32 -28.89
N PRO A 61 -2.35 -13.31 -29.81
CA PRO A 61 -2.01 -13.04 -31.19
C PRO A 61 -2.91 -11.99 -31.86
N ALA A 62 -4.19 -12.01 -31.50
CA ALA A 62 -5.19 -11.05 -31.99
C ALA A 62 -4.85 -9.58 -31.70
N ALA A 63 -4.02 -9.27 -30.70
CA ALA A 63 -3.53 -7.90 -30.49
C ALA A 63 -2.67 -7.38 -31.66
N PHE A 64 -2.11 -8.28 -32.46
CA PHE A 64 -1.19 -7.98 -33.57
C PHE A 64 -1.78 -8.29 -34.95
N ASN A 65 -3.06 -8.67 -35.02
CA ASN A 65 -3.70 -8.97 -36.31
C ASN A 65 -3.90 -7.68 -37.11
N ASP A 66 -3.50 -7.71 -38.38
CA ASP A 66 -3.46 -6.53 -39.26
C ASP A 66 -4.84 -6.32 -39.88
N HIS A 67 -5.63 -5.43 -39.30
CA HIS A 67 -6.96 -5.09 -39.78
C HIS A 67 -6.91 -4.02 -40.90
N LEU A 68 -5.92 -3.12 -40.86
CA LEU A 68 -5.78 -2.01 -41.81
C LEU A 68 -4.90 -2.30 -43.03
N ASN A 69 -4.30 -3.49 -43.12
CA ASN A 69 -3.21 -3.80 -44.05
C ASN A 69 -2.09 -2.76 -43.93
N VAL A 70 -1.59 -2.60 -42.71
CA VAL A 70 -0.52 -1.67 -42.34
C VAL A 70 0.77 -2.01 -43.07
N ASP A 71 1.06 -3.29 -43.27
CA ASP A 71 2.32 -3.72 -43.86
C ASP A 71 2.34 -3.74 -45.39
N GLY A 72 1.20 -3.46 -46.03
CA GLY A 72 1.07 -3.40 -47.49
C GLY A 72 1.21 -4.76 -48.16
N ASP A 73 1.23 -5.83 -47.37
CA ASP A 73 1.16 -7.19 -47.80
C ASP A 73 -0.31 -7.46 -48.17
N ALA A 74 -0.60 -7.32 -49.46
CA ALA A 74 -1.79 -7.92 -50.00
C ALA A 74 -1.48 -9.40 -50.16
N TYR A 75 -1.90 -10.26 -49.22
CA TYR A 75 -1.78 -11.71 -49.36
C TYR A 75 -2.65 -12.23 -50.51
N HIS A 76 -2.17 -12.04 -51.74
CA HIS A 76 -2.85 -12.42 -52.96
C HIS A 76 -2.38 -13.80 -53.37
N ARG A 77 -2.95 -14.87 -52.79
CA ARG A 77 -2.78 -16.20 -53.39
C ARG A 77 -3.73 -16.35 -54.57
N PRO A 78 -3.24 -16.77 -55.76
CA PRO A 78 -4.09 -17.10 -56.88
C PRO A 78 -4.87 -18.39 -56.57
N GLY A 79 -6.06 -18.25 -55.99
CA GLY A 79 -7.02 -19.30 -55.72
C GLY A 79 -8.36 -19.05 -56.44
N PRO A 80 -9.26 -20.05 -56.50
CA PRO A 80 -10.54 -19.95 -57.24
C PRO A 80 -11.55 -18.98 -56.61
N CYS A 81 -11.31 -18.53 -55.37
CA CYS A 81 -12.17 -17.64 -54.61
C CYS A 81 -11.61 -16.24 -54.77
N ASN A 82 -12.11 -15.53 -55.79
CA ASN A 82 -11.64 -14.22 -56.21
C ASN A 82 -12.16 -13.11 -55.25
N ASP A 83 -12.01 -13.33 -53.95
CA ASP A 83 -12.42 -12.39 -52.92
C ASP A 83 -11.31 -11.37 -52.74
N THR A 84 -11.52 -10.19 -53.32
CA THR A 84 -10.75 -9.01 -52.98
C THR A 84 -11.41 -8.43 -51.73
N VAL A 85 -11.00 -8.89 -50.55
CA VAL A 85 -11.38 -8.20 -49.31
C VAL A 85 -10.59 -6.89 -49.29
N PRO A 86 -11.23 -5.72 -49.31
CA PRO A 86 -10.53 -4.43 -49.42
C PRO A 86 -9.66 -4.09 -48.20
N ASP A 87 -9.92 -4.74 -47.07
CA ASP A 87 -9.27 -4.53 -45.78
C ASP A 87 -8.65 -5.88 -45.34
N ALA A 88 -7.44 -5.86 -44.76
CA ALA A 88 -6.79 -7.08 -44.29
C ALA A 88 -7.66 -7.73 -43.21
N GLY A 89 -8.12 -8.94 -43.50
CA GLY A 89 -9.16 -9.64 -42.77
C GLY A 89 -9.13 -11.13 -43.07
N PHE A 90 -10.06 -11.87 -42.47
CA PHE A 90 -10.13 -13.33 -42.60
C PHE A 90 -10.03 -13.85 -44.03
N TYR A 91 -9.32 -14.96 -44.17
CA TYR A 91 -9.25 -15.72 -45.42
C TYR A 91 -9.78 -17.14 -45.22
N ASP A 92 -10.78 -17.53 -46.01
CA ASP A 92 -11.22 -18.91 -46.19
C ASP A 92 -10.32 -19.55 -47.27
N ALA A 93 -9.30 -20.29 -46.83
CA ALA A 93 -8.24 -20.76 -47.72
C ALA A 93 -8.63 -21.96 -48.57
N ASN A 94 -9.71 -22.65 -48.22
CA ASN A 94 -10.14 -23.89 -48.86
C ASN A 94 -11.56 -23.79 -49.47
N CYS A 95 -12.25 -22.67 -49.25
CA CYS A 95 -13.58 -22.35 -49.73
C CYS A 95 -14.65 -23.36 -49.25
N ASP A 96 -14.46 -23.94 -48.07
CA ASP A 96 -15.42 -24.83 -47.40
C ASP A 96 -16.42 -24.06 -46.54
N GLY A 97 -16.33 -22.72 -46.51
CA GLY A 97 -17.11 -21.85 -45.64
C GLY A 97 -16.55 -21.75 -44.22
N GLY A 98 -15.41 -22.39 -43.95
CA GLY A 98 -14.61 -22.34 -42.74
C GLY A 98 -13.52 -21.28 -42.79
N ARG A 99 -13.03 -20.89 -41.61
CA ARG A 99 -12.06 -19.80 -41.47
C ARG A 99 -10.67 -20.40 -41.26
N ASP A 100 -9.73 -20.14 -42.16
CA ASP A 100 -8.45 -20.86 -42.18
C ASP A 100 -7.24 -20.01 -41.73
N ARG A 101 -7.22 -18.67 -41.97
CA ARG A 101 -6.08 -17.78 -41.63
C ARG A 101 -6.47 -16.32 -41.34
N VAL A 102 -5.62 -15.62 -40.58
CA VAL A 102 -5.68 -14.16 -40.30
C VAL A 102 -4.33 -13.53 -40.64
N ASP A 103 -4.34 -12.30 -41.14
CA ASP A 103 -3.13 -11.51 -41.43
C ASP A 103 -2.55 -10.88 -40.15
N TRP A 104 -1.23 -10.94 -39.98
CA TRP A 104 -0.55 -10.60 -38.72
C TRP A 104 0.59 -9.62 -39.00
N LEU A 105 0.65 -8.53 -38.23
CA LEU A 105 1.78 -7.57 -38.23
C LEU A 105 3.13 -8.23 -37.84
N THR A 106 3.06 -9.42 -37.25
CA THR A 106 4.19 -10.25 -36.82
C THR A 106 4.17 -11.60 -37.52
N VAL A 107 5.27 -12.01 -38.15
CA VAL A 107 5.34 -13.31 -38.87
C VAL A 107 5.60 -14.48 -37.91
N ASP A 108 4.82 -15.56 -38.07
CA ASP A 108 4.87 -16.82 -37.30
C ASP A 108 5.83 -17.89 -37.88
N THR A 109 6.72 -17.56 -38.82
CA THR A 109 7.59 -18.58 -39.44
C THR A 109 9.06 -18.21 -39.45
N VAL A 110 9.83 -18.93 -38.64
CA VAL A 110 11.24 -19.20 -38.94
C VAL A 110 11.28 -19.91 -40.30
N PRO A 111 12.05 -19.43 -41.30
CA PRO A 111 12.16 -20.12 -42.58
C PRO A 111 12.65 -21.57 -42.40
N GLY A 112 11.74 -22.55 -42.53
CA GLY A 112 12.08 -23.98 -42.59
C GLY A 112 11.41 -24.91 -41.57
N THR A 113 10.61 -24.42 -40.61
CA THR A 113 9.85 -25.31 -39.69
C THR A 113 8.49 -25.70 -40.28
N PRO A 114 8.13 -27.00 -40.31
CA PRO A 114 6.85 -27.45 -40.83
C PRO A 114 5.68 -26.97 -39.96
N THR A 115 4.53 -26.77 -40.61
CA THR A 115 3.23 -26.25 -40.13
C THR A 115 2.53 -27.11 -39.07
N THR A 116 3.24 -27.71 -38.12
CA THR A 116 2.62 -28.52 -37.06
C THR A 116 2.16 -27.66 -35.89
N GLY A 117 1.25 -26.71 -36.14
CA GLY A 117 0.31 -26.11 -35.17
C GLY A 117 0.84 -25.60 -33.83
N LEU A 118 2.15 -25.37 -33.67
CA LEU A 118 2.77 -24.80 -32.48
C LEU A 118 3.62 -23.61 -32.92
N PRO A 119 3.51 -22.46 -32.25
CA PRO A 119 4.34 -21.30 -32.54
C PRO A 119 5.82 -21.70 -32.39
N PRO A 120 6.70 -21.41 -33.37
CA PRO A 120 8.10 -21.76 -33.28
C PRO A 120 8.71 -21.02 -32.08
N VAL A 121 9.22 -21.78 -31.10
CA VAL A 121 9.94 -21.21 -29.97
C VAL A 121 11.21 -20.52 -30.50
N PRO A 122 11.39 -19.21 -30.28
CA PRO A 122 12.58 -18.51 -30.70
C PRO A 122 13.83 -19.12 -30.08
N VAL A 123 14.82 -19.38 -30.93
CA VAL A 123 16.13 -19.91 -30.52
C VAL A 123 17.14 -18.77 -30.66
N CYS A 124 17.93 -18.53 -29.62
CA CYS A 124 18.99 -17.52 -29.63
C CYS A 124 19.89 -17.70 -30.88
N GLY A 125 20.20 -16.61 -31.59
CA GLY A 125 21.05 -16.64 -32.79
C GLY A 125 20.32 -16.96 -34.11
N VAL A 126 18.99 -17.17 -34.08
CA VAL A 126 18.17 -17.27 -35.30
C VAL A 126 17.62 -15.90 -35.66
N PRO A 127 17.75 -15.44 -36.92
CA PRO A 127 17.21 -14.17 -37.33
C PRO A 127 15.67 -14.18 -37.33
N TYR A 128 15.06 -13.16 -36.75
CA TYR A 128 13.62 -12.92 -36.88
C TYR A 128 13.35 -12.33 -38.25
N THR A 129 12.42 -12.93 -38.97
CA THR A 129 11.90 -12.44 -40.26
C THR A 129 10.45 -12.03 -40.06
N SER A 130 10.21 -10.94 -39.34
CA SER A 130 8.89 -10.32 -39.18
C SER A 130 8.87 -8.90 -39.75
N TYR A 131 7.69 -8.43 -40.17
CA TYR A 131 7.52 -7.05 -40.64
C TYR A 131 7.68 -6.05 -39.48
N ILE A 132 7.02 -6.30 -38.35
CA ILE A 132 7.26 -5.56 -37.10
C ILE A 132 7.72 -6.52 -36.00
N LEU A 133 8.67 -6.06 -35.18
CA LEU A 133 9.01 -6.68 -33.90
C LEU A 133 8.37 -5.87 -32.78
N PHE A 134 7.48 -6.48 -32.02
CA PHE A 134 6.89 -5.88 -30.83
C PHE A 134 7.65 -6.33 -29.59
N GLN A 135 8.05 -5.37 -28.76
CA GLN A 135 8.58 -5.63 -27.44
C GLN A 135 7.69 -4.92 -26.41
N TYR A 136 7.18 -5.67 -25.44
CA TYR A 136 6.44 -5.13 -24.31
C TYR A 136 7.20 -5.36 -23.01
N ARG A 137 7.40 -4.30 -22.23
CA ARG A 137 8.00 -4.32 -20.90
C ARG A 137 6.95 -3.95 -19.86
N SER A 138 6.52 -4.93 -19.07
CA SER A 138 5.64 -4.70 -17.91
C SER A 138 6.47 -4.39 -16.69
N VAL A 139 6.53 -3.11 -16.31
CA VAL A 139 7.34 -2.59 -15.19
C VAL A 139 6.52 -1.79 -14.17
N GLY A 140 5.20 -1.73 -14.36
CA GLY A 140 4.35 -0.71 -13.75
C GLY A 140 4.07 0.39 -14.78
N SER A 141 2.82 0.84 -14.85
CA SER A 141 2.37 1.80 -15.85
C SER A 141 3.13 3.12 -15.76
N VAL A 142 3.23 3.74 -14.57
CA VAL A 142 3.96 5.01 -14.41
C VAL A 142 5.47 4.78 -14.51
N ASN A 143 6.02 3.64 -14.06
CA ASN A 143 7.42 3.29 -14.29
C ASN A 143 7.74 3.14 -15.78
N GLY A 144 6.86 2.55 -16.57
CA GLY A 144 7.05 2.44 -18.03
C GLY A 144 6.82 3.77 -18.74
N PHE A 145 5.96 4.63 -18.20
CA PHE A 145 5.85 6.02 -18.63
C PHE A 145 7.12 6.81 -18.34
N ARG A 146 7.78 6.57 -17.21
CA ARG A 146 9.11 7.11 -16.93
C ARG A 146 10.16 6.61 -17.93
N GLU A 147 10.18 5.30 -18.23
CA GLU A 147 11.06 4.74 -19.29
C GLU A 147 10.82 5.45 -20.63
N PHE A 148 9.56 5.75 -20.98
CA PHE A 148 9.20 6.52 -22.16
C PHE A 148 9.69 7.97 -22.09
N VAL A 149 9.44 8.71 -21.00
CA VAL A 149 9.90 10.10 -20.82
C VAL A 149 11.43 10.19 -20.93
N ASP A 150 12.15 9.27 -20.25
CA ASP A 150 13.60 9.18 -20.28
C ASP A 150 14.12 8.93 -21.68
N PHE A 151 13.50 8.03 -22.45
CA PHE A 151 13.87 7.81 -23.84
C PHE A 151 13.58 9.04 -24.72
N GLN A 152 12.38 9.63 -24.61
CA GLN A 152 11.96 10.73 -25.48
C GLN A 152 12.80 12.00 -25.28
N LEU A 153 13.30 12.24 -24.07
CA LEU A 153 14.11 13.41 -23.74
C LEU A 153 15.62 13.14 -23.80
N LEU A 154 16.07 11.96 -23.37
CA LEU A 154 17.49 11.66 -23.16
C LEU A 154 18.04 10.58 -24.10
N GLY A 155 17.18 9.85 -24.81
CA GLY A 155 17.56 8.67 -25.60
C GLY A 155 17.98 7.48 -24.74
N THR A 156 17.68 7.49 -23.44
CA THR A 156 18.04 6.42 -22.51
C THR A 156 17.15 5.20 -22.74
N ILE A 157 17.77 4.03 -22.87
CA ILE A 157 17.07 2.75 -23.02
C ILE A 157 17.19 1.97 -21.70
N PRO A 158 16.10 1.37 -21.20
CA PRO A 158 16.13 0.55 -19.99
C PRO A 158 17.11 -0.62 -20.12
N ASN A 159 17.91 -0.84 -19.07
CA ASN A 159 18.91 -1.91 -19.01
C ASN A 159 18.57 -3.07 -18.07
N SER A 160 17.48 -2.96 -17.31
CA SER A 160 17.02 -3.97 -16.38
C SER A 160 16.03 -4.95 -17.01
N ILE A 161 15.96 -6.15 -16.45
CA ILE A 161 14.84 -7.07 -16.71
C ILE A 161 13.58 -6.43 -16.13
N PRO A 162 12.45 -6.42 -16.86
CA PRO A 162 11.21 -5.85 -16.36
C PRO A 162 10.75 -6.55 -15.08
N THR A 163 10.26 -5.78 -14.11
CA THR A 163 9.90 -6.27 -12.77
C THR A 163 8.76 -7.28 -12.81
N GLU A 164 7.87 -7.23 -13.81
CA GLU A 164 6.73 -8.15 -13.89
C GLU A 164 6.78 -9.08 -15.12
N ARG A 165 6.80 -8.56 -16.35
CA ARG A 165 6.78 -9.39 -17.58
C ARG A 165 7.53 -8.74 -18.72
N GLY A 166 8.19 -9.55 -19.53
CA GLY A 166 8.73 -9.14 -20.82
C GLY A 166 8.13 -10.01 -21.92
N ILE A 167 7.55 -9.39 -22.96
CA ILE A 167 6.91 -10.10 -24.08
C ILE A 167 7.55 -9.64 -25.40
N ILE A 168 7.81 -10.58 -26.31
CA ILE A 168 8.21 -10.33 -27.69
C ILE A 168 7.28 -11.11 -28.62
N ASN A 169 6.54 -10.42 -29.49
CA ASN A 169 5.59 -11.02 -30.45
C ASN A 169 4.74 -12.15 -29.82
N THR A 170 4.04 -11.89 -28.71
CA THR A 170 3.27 -12.85 -27.85
C THR A 170 4.08 -13.73 -26.89
N ILE A 171 5.39 -13.86 -27.06
CA ILE A 171 6.17 -14.82 -26.27
C ILE A 171 6.81 -14.16 -25.06
N ARG A 172 6.52 -14.71 -23.88
CA ARG A 172 7.09 -14.25 -22.61
C ARG A 172 8.57 -14.64 -22.48
N TRP A 173 9.45 -13.65 -22.41
CA TRP A 173 10.90 -13.82 -22.21
C TRP A 173 11.37 -13.47 -20.80
N ALA A 174 10.59 -12.68 -20.05
CA ALA A 174 10.82 -12.41 -18.62
C ALA A 174 9.52 -12.52 -17.82
N ASN A 175 9.65 -12.90 -16.56
CA ASN A 175 8.57 -13.02 -15.60
C ASN A 175 9.10 -12.76 -14.18
N LEU A 176 8.47 -11.84 -13.45
CA LEU A 176 8.77 -11.47 -12.06
C LEU A 176 10.25 -11.13 -11.84
N GLY A 177 10.78 -10.19 -12.64
CA GLY A 177 12.17 -9.72 -12.53
C GLY A 177 13.23 -10.70 -13.00
N ALA A 178 12.84 -11.87 -13.53
CA ALA A 178 13.75 -12.91 -13.99
C ALA A 178 13.49 -13.31 -15.44
N HIS A 179 14.53 -13.76 -16.14
CA HIS A 179 14.37 -14.41 -17.43
C HIS A 179 13.61 -15.73 -17.29
N THR A 180 12.73 -16.04 -18.25
CA THR A 180 12.16 -17.37 -18.34
C THR A 180 13.25 -18.38 -18.74
N THR A 181 13.09 -19.65 -18.34
CA THR A 181 14.08 -20.70 -18.60
C THR A 181 14.39 -20.87 -20.09
N THR A 182 13.41 -20.60 -20.96
CA THR A 182 13.55 -20.62 -22.43
C THR A 182 14.51 -19.56 -22.96
N TYR A 183 14.64 -18.41 -22.29
CA TYR A 183 15.40 -17.25 -22.78
C TYR A 183 16.58 -16.85 -21.90
N ALA A 184 16.89 -17.60 -20.84
CA ALA A 184 17.99 -17.29 -19.92
C ALA A 184 19.36 -17.10 -20.61
N ALA A 185 19.55 -17.68 -21.81
CA ALA A 185 20.76 -17.57 -22.63
C ALA A 185 20.71 -16.47 -23.72
N CYS A 186 19.54 -15.89 -24.02
CA CYS A 186 19.37 -14.85 -25.03
C CYS A 186 19.50 -13.48 -24.36
N ARG A 187 20.68 -12.86 -24.43
CA ARG A 187 20.91 -11.51 -23.91
C ARG A 187 21.53 -10.64 -25.01
N ALA A 188 20.91 -9.51 -25.27
CA ALA A 188 21.38 -8.59 -26.29
C ALA A 188 22.47 -7.65 -25.74
N ASP A 189 23.56 -7.50 -26.49
CA ASP A 189 24.64 -6.53 -26.23
C ASP A 189 24.32 -5.24 -27.00
N CYS A 190 23.76 -4.26 -26.29
CA CYS A 190 23.18 -3.08 -26.92
C CYS A 190 24.13 -1.89 -27.07
N ASN A 191 25.28 -1.93 -26.40
CA ASN A 191 26.31 -0.92 -26.54
C ASN A 191 27.55 -1.44 -27.30
N GLY A 192 27.56 -2.73 -27.68
CA GLY A 192 28.64 -3.38 -28.41
C GLY A 192 29.91 -3.58 -27.58
N ASN A 193 29.81 -3.62 -26.24
CA ASN A 193 30.95 -3.78 -25.34
C ASN A 193 31.41 -5.25 -25.21
N GLY A 194 30.69 -6.20 -25.81
CA GLY A 194 30.96 -7.63 -25.76
C GLY A 194 30.44 -8.33 -24.50
N ILE A 195 29.63 -7.65 -23.69
CA ILE A 195 29.00 -8.15 -22.46
C ILE A 195 27.49 -8.19 -22.68
N ALA A 196 26.91 -9.36 -22.51
CA ALA A 196 25.49 -9.54 -22.73
C ALA A 196 24.70 -9.30 -21.44
N ASP A 197 24.66 -8.05 -21.00
CA ASP A 197 23.91 -7.62 -19.80
C ASP A 197 23.24 -6.24 -19.93
N ASP A 198 23.37 -5.55 -21.07
CA ASP A 198 23.10 -4.11 -21.15
C ASP A 198 21.65 -3.68 -21.33
N SER A 199 20.72 -4.57 -21.69
CA SER A 199 19.31 -4.20 -21.91
C SER A 199 18.31 -5.01 -21.07
N GLY A 200 18.78 -6.11 -20.47
CA GLY A 200 17.91 -7.12 -19.87
C GLY A 200 16.96 -7.82 -20.86
N THR A 201 16.91 -7.44 -22.15
CA THR A 201 15.99 -8.00 -23.17
C THR A 201 16.74 -8.90 -24.18
N PRO A 202 16.05 -9.89 -24.78
CA PRO A 202 16.58 -10.69 -25.88
C PRO A 202 16.93 -9.90 -27.16
N VAL A 203 16.33 -8.72 -27.38
CA VAL A 203 16.60 -7.83 -28.54
C VAL A 203 16.81 -6.40 -28.06
N CYS A 204 17.89 -5.75 -28.50
CA CYS A 204 18.12 -4.34 -28.19
C CYS A 204 16.96 -3.47 -28.68
N PRO A 205 16.26 -2.76 -27.78
CA PRO A 205 15.34 -1.73 -28.17
C PRO A 205 16.16 -0.66 -28.89
N VAL A 206 15.61 -0.08 -29.95
CA VAL A 206 16.14 1.14 -30.58
C VAL A 206 15.35 2.37 -30.18
N SER A 207 14.21 2.16 -29.50
CA SER A 207 13.28 3.19 -29.07
C SER A 207 12.45 2.76 -27.86
N VAL A 208 11.74 3.71 -27.25
CA VAL A 208 10.53 3.47 -26.45
C VAL A 208 9.45 4.33 -27.07
N ASP A 209 8.59 3.69 -27.86
CA ASP A 209 7.64 4.37 -28.75
C ASP A 209 6.34 4.72 -28.03
N LEU A 210 5.90 3.83 -27.12
CA LEU A 210 4.63 3.94 -26.42
C LEU A 210 4.81 3.66 -24.93
N ALA A 211 4.09 4.43 -24.11
CA ALA A 211 3.85 4.06 -22.72
C ALA A 211 2.41 3.58 -22.57
N ASN A 212 2.24 2.42 -21.94
CA ASN A 212 0.92 1.88 -21.64
C ASN A 212 0.55 2.21 -20.20
N LEU A 213 -0.47 3.05 -20.00
CA LEU A 213 -0.92 3.49 -18.67
C LEU A 213 -2.32 2.97 -18.36
N ASP A 214 -2.56 2.59 -17.10
CA ASP A 214 -3.91 2.19 -16.63
C ASP A 214 -4.87 3.39 -16.48
N VAL A 215 -4.36 4.59 -16.71
CA VAL A 215 -4.99 5.91 -16.57
C VAL A 215 -4.47 6.84 -17.67
N GLU A 216 -5.05 8.02 -17.88
CA GLU A 216 -4.42 9.02 -18.73
C GLU A 216 -3.12 9.58 -18.13
N SER A 217 -2.20 10.03 -18.99
CA SER A 217 -0.86 10.52 -18.61
C SER A 217 -0.87 11.65 -17.58
N ARG A 218 -1.90 12.48 -17.58
CA ARG A 218 -2.11 13.57 -16.61
C ARG A 218 -2.32 13.10 -15.16
N TRP A 219 -2.75 11.85 -14.94
CA TRP A 219 -2.90 11.27 -13.61
C TRP A 219 -1.59 10.65 -13.11
N ALA A 220 -0.55 10.60 -13.95
CA ALA A 220 0.74 10.01 -13.64
C ALA A 220 1.82 11.05 -13.34
N VAL A 221 1.52 12.34 -13.50
CA VAL A 221 2.50 13.44 -13.41
C VAL A 221 2.14 14.46 -12.35
N ARG A 222 3.16 15.10 -11.80
CA ARG A 222 3.00 16.21 -10.85
C ARG A 222 2.47 17.47 -11.54
N ALA A 223 1.78 18.31 -10.79
CA ALA A 223 1.36 19.63 -11.23
C ALA A 223 1.58 20.70 -10.15
N GLY A 224 2.07 21.87 -10.56
CA GLY A 224 2.35 22.98 -9.64
C GLY A 224 3.59 22.77 -8.76
N ASP A 225 3.51 23.27 -7.53
CA ASP A 225 4.61 23.29 -6.55
C ASP A 225 4.26 22.50 -5.29
N VAL A 226 5.30 21.95 -4.64
CA VAL A 226 5.20 21.14 -3.41
C VAL A 226 4.54 21.89 -2.25
N SER A 227 4.64 23.22 -2.17
CA SER A 227 4.02 23.99 -1.07
C SER A 227 2.49 23.97 -1.09
N GLN A 228 1.88 23.42 -2.13
CA GLN A 228 0.44 23.28 -2.27
C GLN A 228 -0.04 21.83 -2.19
N GLU A 229 0.85 20.89 -1.87
CA GLU A 229 0.49 19.49 -1.68
C GLU A 229 -0.67 19.33 -0.68
N ALA A 230 -1.52 18.34 -0.95
CA ALA A 230 -2.64 17.97 -0.09
C ALA A 230 -3.17 16.60 -0.53
N TRP A 231 -3.64 15.79 0.41
CA TRP A 231 -4.09 14.43 0.10
C TRP A 231 -5.23 14.33 -0.91
N ASN A 232 -5.99 15.40 -1.17
CA ASN A 232 -7.17 15.42 -2.03
C ASN A 232 -6.98 16.27 -3.31
N ARG A 233 -5.75 16.55 -3.73
CA ARG A 233 -5.52 17.23 -5.02
C ARG A 233 -5.97 16.34 -6.17
N THR A 234 -6.60 16.97 -7.16
CA THR A 234 -7.02 16.30 -8.39
C THR A 234 -5.96 16.50 -9.49
N PRO A 235 -5.97 15.67 -10.54
CA PRO A 235 -5.06 15.83 -11.67
C PRO A 235 -5.06 17.26 -12.21
N THR A 236 -3.87 17.78 -12.52
CA THR A 236 -3.60 19.16 -12.98
C THR A 236 -3.79 20.28 -11.95
N ALA A 237 -4.34 20.00 -10.77
CA ALA A 237 -4.37 20.98 -9.68
C ALA A 237 -2.96 21.26 -9.15
N LEU A 238 -2.71 22.49 -8.70
CA LEU A 238 -1.43 22.84 -8.11
C LEU A 238 -1.22 22.03 -6.81
N GLY A 239 -0.05 21.42 -6.67
CA GLY A 239 0.28 20.51 -5.58
C GLY A 239 -0.01 19.03 -5.87
N TYR A 240 -0.66 18.71 -6.99
CA TYR A 240 -0.96 17.31 -7.33
C TYR A 240 0.31 16.50 -7.56
N GLY A 241 0.34 15.29 -7.03
CA GLY A 241 1.43 14.34 -7.15
C GLY A 241 2.65 14.64 -6.27
N TYR A 242 2.54 15.60 -5.35
CA TYR A 242 3.56 15.90 -4.36
C TYR A 242 3.16 15.35 -2.99
N ASN A 243 4.12 14.77 -2.28
CA ASN A 243 4.02 14.39 -0.88
C ASN A 243 5.41 14.50 -0.23
N SER A 244 5.53 15.37 0.78
CA SER A 244 6.76 15.56 1.56
C SER A 244 7.08 14.41 2.50
N ARG A 245 6.08 13.58 2.85
CA ARG A 245 6.28 12.38 3.70
C ARG A 245 7.02 11.30 2.91
N THR A 246 8.06 10.76 3.52
CA THR A 246 8.80 9.60 3.00
C THR A 246 8.55 8.36 3.83
N SER A 247 8.81 7.19 3.25
CA SER A 247 8.74 5.94 4.01
C SER A 247 9.79 5.87 5.13
N THR A 248 9.71 4.82 5.96
CA THR A 248 10.72 4.52 7.01
C THR A 248 12.16 4.40 6.50
N THR A 249 12.38 4.23 5.20
CA THR A 249 13.70 4.20 4.56
C THR A 249 14.03 5.44 3.74
N GLY A 250 13.15 6.45 3.75
CA GLY A 250 13.30 7.67 2.95
C GLY A 250 12.78 7.55 1.51
N TYR A 251 12.00 6.51 1.17
CA TYR A 251 11.42 6.36 -0.17
C TYR A 251 10.37 7.45 -0.43
N SER A 252 10.45 8.11 -1.59
CA SER A 252 9.55 9.19 -1.99
C SER A 252 8.34 8.66 -2.76
N ASN A 253 7.15 9.13 -2.40
CA ASN A 253 5.90 8.80 -3.09
C ASN A 253 5.43 9.89 -4.06
N ASN A 254 6.31 10.78 -4.51
CA ASN A 254 5.96 11.78 -5.52
C ASN A 254 5.75 11.14 -6.91
N LEU A 255 4.74 11.58 -7.66
CA LEU A 255 4.44 11.12 -9.03
C LEU A 255 5.59 11.42 -10.02
N GLU A 256 5.46 11.03 -11.29
CA GLU A 256 6.50 11.28 -12.29
C GLU A 256 6.58 12.77 -12.70
N THR A 257 7.72 13.22 -13.22
CA THR A 257 7.84 14.55 -13.83
C THR A 257 8.11 14.42 -15.33
N LEU A 258 7.54 15.32 -16.12
CA LEU A 258 7.81 15.42 -17.56
C LEU A 258 9.13 16.13 -17.85
N GLU A 259 9.83 16.61 -16.83
CA GLU A 259 11.05 17.39 -16.96
C GLU A 259 12.30 16.56 -16.69
N ARG A 260 13.36 16.82 -17.46
CA ARG A 260 14.71 16.32 -17.25
C ARG A 260 15.71 17.46 -17.41
N GLY A 261 15.91 18.22 -16.34
CA GLY A 261 16.71 19.44 -16.37
C GLY A 261 16.02 20.52 -17.21
N ALA A 262 16.61 20.93 -18.33
CA ALA A 262 16.04 21.95 -19.22
C ALA A 262 15.12 21.39 -20.33
N LEU A 263 14.96 20.07 -20.40
CA LEU A 263 14.10 19.38 -21.36
C LEU A 263 12.75 19.04 -20.72
N SER A 264 11.65 19.17 -21.46
CA SER A 264 10.32 18.83 -20.98
C SER A 264 9.45 18.30 -22.11
N LEU A 265 8.54 17.38 -21.77
CA LEU A 265 7.40 17.04 -22.63
C LEU A 265 6.22 17.99 -22.35
N ASN A 266 5.30 18.10 -23.31
CA ASN A 266 4.13 18.98 -23.25
C ASN A 266 2.83 18.14 -23.19
N GLN A 267 1.94 18.44 -22.24
CA GLN A 267 0.63 17.78 -22.13
C GLN A 267 -0.52 18.56 -22.79
N ASN A 268 -0.27 19.76 -23.30
CA ASN A 268 -1.29 20.62 -23.88
C ASN A 268 -1.55 20.28 -25.35
N VAL A 269 -2.45 19.34 -25.60
CA VAL A 269 -2.89 18.96 -26.95
C VAL A 269 -3.62 20.10 -27.70
N GLY A 270 -4.17 21.09 -26.99
CA GLY A 270 -4.82 22.26 -27.60
C GLY A 270 -3.84 23.28 -28.19
N SER A 271 -2.59 23.23 -27.76
CA SER A 271 -1.46 23.99 -28.30
C SER A 271 -0.26 23.07 -28.46
N ALA A 272 -0.46 22.00 -29.23
CA ALA A 272 0.56 20.98 -29.43
C ALA A 272 1.84 21.57 -30.04
N ASP A 273 2.97 20.96 -29.69
CA ASP A 273 4.31 21.20 -30.20
C ASP A 273 5.02 19.86 -30.56
N ALA A 274 6.34 19.88 -30.78
CA ALA A 274 7.14 18.68 -31.10
C ALA A 274 7.36 17.75 -29.89
N ASP A 275 7.10 18.24 -28.69
CA ASP A 275 7.30 17.54 -27.42
C ASP A 275 5.95 17.11 -26.81
N THR A 276 4.87 17.31 -27.55
CA THR A 276 3.52 17.02 -27.06
C THR A 276 3.24 15.53 -27.02
N ILE A 277 2.74 15.08 -25.88
CA ILE A 277 2.26 13.72 -25.67
C ILE A 277 0.74 13.64 -25.86
N PHE A 278 0.29 12.52 -26.40
CA PHE A 278 -1.12 12.23 -26.68
C PHE A 278 -1.54 10.95 -25.97
N ASP A 279 -2.67 11.02 -25.27
CA ASP A 279 -3.34 9.87 -24.68
C ASP A 279 -4.32 9.25 -25.70
N THR A 280 -4.12 7.96 -26.01
CA THR A 280 -5.06 7.20 -26.84
C THR A 280 -5.74 6.12 -25.99
N THR A 281 -6.98 6.38 -25.55
CA THR A 281 -7.74 5.45 -24.72
C THR A 281 -8.33 4.30 -25.55
N ILE A 282 -8.22 3.07 -25.04
CA ILE A 282 -8.68 1.85 -25.72
C ILE A 282 -9.50 0.90 -24.84
N ALA A 283 -9.43 1.04 -23.51
CA ALA A 283 -10.13 0.18 -22.56
C ALA A 283 -10.43 0.95 -21.26
N PHE A 284 -11.38 0.44 -20.48
CA PHE A 284 -11.60 0.81 -19.10
C PHE A 284 -10.97 -0.24 -18.17
N SER A 285 -10.21 0.23 -17.19
CA SER A 285 -9.46 -0.58 -16.22
C SER A 285 -10.05 -0.38 -14.81
N PRO A 286 -11.08 -1.15 -14.41
CA PRO A 286 -11.61 -1.11 -13.06
C PRO A 286 -10.65 -1.76 -12.06
N VAL A 287 -10.64 -1.20 -10.85
CA VAL A 287 -9.77 -1.64 -9.76
C VAL A 287 -10.61 -1.94 -8.53
N ASP A 288 -10.52 -3.18 -8.06
CA ASP A 288 -11.29 -3.68 -6.93
C ASP A 288 -10.49 -3.53 -5.64
N PRO A 289 -11.11 -3.05 -4.56
CA PRO A 289 -10.55 -3.18 -3.23
C PRO A 289 -10.74 -4.63 -2.76
N ILE A 290 -9.65 -5.21 -2.24
CA ILE A 290 -9.58 -6.60 -1.81
C ILE A 290 -9.16 -6.70 -0.35
N ALA A 291 -9.63 -7.73 0.34
CA ALA A 291 -9.30 -7.94 1.74
C ALA A 291 -9.04 -9.42 2.05
N ASN A 292 -8.18 -9.66 3.04
CA ASN A 292 -8.14 -10.96 3.69
C ASN A 292 -9.45 -11.14 4.48
N ARG A 293 -9.96 -12.37 4.53
CA ARG A 293 -11.14 -12.69 5.33
C ARG A 293 -10.95 -12.38 6.82
N GLY A 294 -9.71 -12.45 7.31
CA GLY A 294 -9.36 -12.18 8.71
C GLY A 294 -9.53 -10.77 9.20
N VAL A 295 -9.72 -9.81 8.28
CA VAL A 295 -9.96 -8.41 8.63
C VAL A 295 -11.28 -8.30 9.42
N GLY A 296 -12.26 -9.17 9.14
CA GLY A 296 -13.54 -9.15 9.84
C GLY A 296 -14.51 -8.05 9.39
N ILE A 297 -14.32 -7.51 8.17
CA ILE A 297 -15.24 -6.52 7.59
C ILE A 297 -16.61 -7.18 7.36
N ASN A 298 -17.64 -6.61 7.99
CA ASN A 298 -19.01 -7.11 7.90
C ASN A 298 -19.51 -7.05 6.44
N CYS A 299 -19.93 -8.20 5.89
CA CYS A 299 -20.39 -8.34 4.50
C CYS A 299 -19.39 -7.93 3.41
N GLY A 300 -18.15 -7.61 3.76
CA GLY A 300 -17.21 -6.95 2.85
C GLY A 300 -17.65 -5.54 2.45
N ASN A 301 -18.47 -4.87 3.26
CA ASN A 301 -18.96 -3.52 2.97
C ASN A 301 -17.99 -2.48 3.51
N VAL A 302 -17.55 -1.56 2.65
CA VAL A 302 -16.71 -0.43 3.03
C VAL A 302 -17.13 0.83 2.27
N THR A 303 -16.95 1.97 2.89
CA THR A 303 -17.27 3.28 2.31
C THR A 303 -16.05 3.91 1.62
N TYR A 304 -16.28 4.90 0.77
CA TYR A 304 -15.19 5.66 0.16
C TYR A 304 -14.43 6.44 1.24
N SER A 305 -15.12 7.01 2.22
CA SER A 305 -14.50 7.75 3.33
C SER A 305 -13.63 6.85 4.22
N GLU A 306 -14.05 5.62 4.50
CA GLU A 306 -13.22 4.63 5.22
C GLU A 306 -11.95 4.27 4.43
N LEU A 307 -12.06 4.06 3.12
CA LEU A 307 -10.90 3.80 2.27
C LEU A 307 -9.98 5.01 2.12
N GLN A 308 -10.54 6.23 2.04
CA GLN A 308 -9.76 7.47 2.08
C GLN A 308 -8.94 7.52 3.36
N HIS A 309 -9.57 7.28 4.51
CA HIS A 309 -8.91 7.26 5.79
C HIS A 309 -7.80 6.22 5.84
N HIS A 310 -8.11 4.97 5.49
CA HIS A 310 -7.21 3.85 5.59
C HIS A 310 -5.96 4.00 4.72
N PHE A 311 -6.12 4.45 3.46
CA PHE A 311 -4.97 4.56 2.55
C PHE A 311 -4.17 5.85 2.71
N VAL A 312 -4.71 6.90 3.32
CA VAL A 312 -3.96 8.13 3.63
C VAL A 312 -3.20 8.03 4.96
N THR A 313 -3.80 7.35 5.96
CA THR A 313 -3.28 7.32 7.33
C THR A 313 -2.70 5.96 7.78
N GLY A 314 -2.99 4.88 7.04
CA GLY A 314 -2.73 3.50 7.47
C GLY A 314 -3.84 2.91 8.36
N ARG A 315 -4.74 3.72 8.91
CA ARG A 315 -5.74 3.31 9.91
C ARG A 315 -7.17 3.62 9.49
N MET A 316 -8.13 2.84 10.01
CA MET A 316 -9.56 3.09 9.80
C MET A 316 -10.02 4.35 10.57
N PRO A 317 -11.18 4.94 10.23
CA PRO A 317 -11.74 6.08 10.99
C PRO A 317 -12.00 5.76 12.48
N SER A 318 -12.20 4.49 12.82
CA SER A 318 -12.30 4.01 14.21
C SER A 318 -10.97 4.05 14.96
N GLY A 319 -9.85 4.30 14.28
CA GLY A 319 -8.50 4.11 14.81
C GLY A 319 -7.97 2.68 14.70
N GLU A 320 -8.78 1.73 14.20
CA GLU A 320 -8.36 0.34 14.01
C GLU A 320 -7.15 0.25 13.06
N ASN A 321 -6.10 -0.41 13.53
CA ASN A 321 -4.82 -0.58 12.84
C ASN A 321 -4.82 -1.84 11.99
N LEU A 322 -5.49 -1.75 10.85
CA LEU A 322 -5.41 -2.75 9.78
C LEU A 322 -4.16 -2.53 8.94
N VAL A 323 -3.77 -3.52 8.14
CA VAL A 323 -2.57 -3.41 7.28
C VAL A 323 -2.97 -2.84 5.91
N ALA A 324 -2.59 -1.59 5.62
CA ALA A 324 -2.84 -0.98 4.32
C ALA A 324 -1.78 -1.44 3.31
N VAL A 325 -2.20 -2.27 2.35
CA VAL A 325 -1.32 -2.80 1.31
C VAL A 325 -1.34 -1.89 0.09
N THR A 326 -0.22 -1.20 -0.17
CA THR A 326 -0.12 -0.21 -1.25
C THR A 326 0.84 -0.63 -2.35
N ARG A 327 0.53 -0.23 -3.58
CA ARG A 327 1.49 -0.28 -4.69
C ARG A 327 2.50 0.85 -4.58
N ASP A 328 3.67 0.64 -5.17
CA ASP A 328 4.63 1.71 -5.41
C ASP A 328 4.02 2.85 -6.25
N ILE A 329 4.63 4.04 -6.19
CA ILE A 329 4.13 5.22 -6.90
C ILE A 329 4.21 5.08 -8.43
N GLY A 330 5.01 4.15 -8.93
CA GLY A 330 5.15 3.76 -10.34
C GLY A 330 3.94 2.99 -10.91
N SER A 331 2.86 2.83 -10.15
CA SER A 331 1.68 2.06 -10.52
C SER A 331 0.52 2.93 -11.03
N GLY A 332 0.06 2.68 -12.25
CA GLY A 332 -1.21 3.22 -12.75
C GLY A 332 -2.43 2.57 -12.11
N THR A 333 -2.33 1.32 -11.62
CA THR A 333 -3.40 0.71 -10.80
C THR A 333 -3.62 1.50 -9.51
N ARG A 334 -2.54 2.01 -8.89
CA ARG A 334 -2.61 2.96 -7.76
C ARG A 334 -3.37 4.21 -8.16
N ASN A 335 -3.03 4.79 -9.31
CA ASN A 335 -3.64 6.03 -9.76
C ASN A 335 -5.11 5.83 -10.17
N ALA A 336 -5.45 4.69 -10.78
CA ALA A 336 -6.83 4.31 -11.14
C ALA A 336 -7.71 4.03 -9.91
N PHE A 337 -7.11 3.65 -8.78
CA PHE A 337 -7.79 3.43 -7.52
C PHE A 337 -7.98 4.73 -6.73
N TYR A 338 -6.89 5.48 -6.52
CA TYR A 338 -6.90 6.66 -5.64
C TYR A 338 -7.60 7.88 -6.23
N ASN A 339 -7.39 8.17 -7.52
CA ASN A 339 -7.99 9.35 -8.14
C ASN A 339 -9.53 9.33 -8.09
N PRO A 340 -10.24 8.24 -8.45
CA PRO A 340 -11.69 8.15 -8.27
C PRO A 340 -12.16 8.11 -6.81
N LEU A 341 -11.32 7.63 -5.89
CA LEU A 341 -11.55 7.76 -4.44
C LEU A 341 -11.37 9.20 -3.94
N GLY A 342 -10.86 10.12 -4.75
CA GLY A 342 -10.59 11.50 -4.34
C GLY A 342 -9.30 11.66 -3.54
N ILE A 343 -8.38 10.71 -3.68
CA ILE A 343 -7.06 10.73 -3.06
C ILE A 343 -6.04 11.06 -4.15
N ASP A 344 -5.18 12.04 -3.88
CA ASP A 344 -3.95 12.25 -4.61
C ASP A 344 -3.08 11.00 -4.46
N PRO A 345 -2.72 10.30 -5.55
CA PRO A 345 -1.99 9.05 -5.45
C PRO A 345 -0.70 9.14 -4.64
N SER A 346 -0.04 10.31 -4.58
CA SER A 346 1.18 10.50 -3.80
C SER A 346 0.97 10.45 -2.28
N HIS A 347 -0.24 10.74 -1.80
CA HIS A 347 -0.64 10.67 -0.39
C HIS A 347 -1.25 9.32 0.01
N GLY A 348 -1.66 8.48 -0.95
CA GLY A 348 -2.16 7.12 -0.70
C GLY A 348 -1.03 6.14 -0.33
N VAL A 349 -0.41 6.32 0.83
CA VAL A 349 0.81 5.58 1.26
C VAL A 349 0.54 4.49 2.30
N GLY A 350 -0.62 4.51 2.95
CA GLY A 350 -0.97 3.58 4.03
C GLY A 350 0.10 3.59 5.13
N ASP A 351 0.55 2.40 5.52
CA ASP A 351 1.59 2.18 6.54
C ASP A 351 2.97 2.78 6.16
N ASN A 352 3.21 3.05 4.87
CA ASN A 352 4.39 3.73 4.32
C ASN A 352 5.76 3.19 4.80
N VAL A 353 6.00 1.89 4.66
CA VAL A 353 7.19 1.18 5.15
C VAL A 353 8.10 0.77 4.01
N GLY A 354 9.41 0.94 4.20
CA GLY A 354 10.43 0.38 3.32
C GLY A 354 10.52 1.03 1.94
N ASN A 355 11.33 0.41 1.08
CA ASN A 355 11.49 0.81 -0.33
C ASN A 355 10.51 0.04 -1.21
N GLU A 356 10.53 0.30 -2.52
CA GLU A 356 9.83 -0.53 -3.49
C GLU A 356 10.17 -2.03 -3.33
N ILE A 357 9.13 -2.87 -3.21
CA ILE A 357 9.26 -4.33 -3.14
C ILE A 357 9.50 -4.87 -4.54
N ALA A 358 10.71 -5.40 -4.75
CA ALA A 358 11.11 -6.15 -5.94
C ALA A 358 11.35 -7.65 -5.66
N ASP A 359 11.18 -8.10 -4.41
CA ASP A 359 11.39 -9.49 -3.99
C ASP A 359 10.15 -10.04 -3.27
N GLN A 360 9.64 -11.19 -3.74
CA GLN A 360 8.49 -11.88 -3.17
C GLN A 360 8.73 -12.41 -1.75
N THR A 361 9.98 -12.48 -1.29
CA THR A 361 10.25 -12.86 0.10
C THR A 361 9.68 -11.86 1.11
N LEU A 362 9.57 -10.58 0.73
CA LEU A 362 9.04 -9.50 1.58
C LEU A 362 7.51 -9.55 1.71
N THR A 363 6.79 -10.20 0.79
CA THR A 363 5.32 -10.30 0.85
C THR A 363 4.81 -11.46 1.71
N ARG A 364 5.72 -12.23 2.32
CA ARG A 364 5.39 -13.39 3.15
C ARG A 364 5.58 -13.03 4.61
N LEU A 365 4.74 -13.59 5.49
CA LEU A 365 4.88 -13.39 6.93
C LEU A 365 6.25 -13.90 7.40
N GLY A 366 6.91 -13.14 8.25
CA GLY A 366 8.29 -13.41 8.65
C GLY A 366 9.04 -12.13 9.03
N PRO A 367 10.30 -12.24 9.50
CA PRO A 367 11.09 -11.09 9.96
C PRO A 367 11.38 -10.00 8.91
N LEU A 368 11.10 -10.26 7.64
CA LEU A 368 11.30 -9.35 6.51
C LEU A 368 9.98 -8.82 5.93
N PHE A 369 8.85 -9.10 6.58
CA PHE A 369 7.54 -8.74 6.06
C PHE A 369 7.39 -7.23 5.83
N GLN A 370 6.90 -6.86 4.64
CA GLN A 370 6.61 -5.49 4.25
C GLN A 370 5.31 -5.46 3.42
N PRO A 371 4.30 -4.67 3.81
CA PRO A 371 3.02 -4.63 3.10
C PRO A 371 2.91 -3.51 2.06
N THR A 372 3.73 -2.46 2.14
CA THR A 372 3.59 -1.24 1.33
C THR A 372 4.67 -1.12 0.25
N ASN A 373 4.45 -0.22 -0.71
CA ASN A 373 5.35 0.01 -1.84
C ASN A 373 5.57 -1.23 -2.73
N CYS A 374 4.52 -2.02 -2.93
CA CYS A 374 4.54 -3.20 -3.78
C CYS A 374 4.80 -2.85 -5.27
N GLY A 375 5.88 -3.34 -5.88
CA GLY A 375 6.26 -3.05 -7.28
C GLY A 375 5.30 -3.60 -8.36
N GLY A 376 4.26 -4.33 -7.98
CA GLY A 376 3.35 -5.06 -8.88
C GLY A 376 2.08 -5.53 -8.18
N SER A 377 0.98 -5.69 -8.92
CA SER A 377 -0.31 -6.13 -8.33
C SER A 377 -0.23 -7.51 -7.70
N GLY A 378 0.54 -8.43 -8.29
CA GLY A 378 0.77 -9.75 -7.71
C GLY A 378 1.45 -9.71 -6.33
N PHE A 379 2.23 -8.67 -6.02
CA PHE A 379 2.79 -8.49 -4.68
C PHE A 379 1.72 -8.04 -3.68
N VAL A 380 0.83 -7.11 -4.06
CA VAL A 380 -0.32 -6.70 -3.23
C VAL A 380 -1.21 -7.90 -2.93
N GLU A 381 -1.56 -8.67 -3.96
CA GLU A 381 -2.35 -9.89 -3.82
C GLU A 381 -1.69 -10.89 -2.88
N ASN A 382 -0.37 -11.10 -2.98
CA ASN A 382 0.37 -12.00 -2.08
C ASN A 382 0.35 -11.52 -0.62
N VAL A 383 0.50 -10.21 -0.37
CA VAL A 383 0.41 -9.65 0.98
C VAL A 383 -0.99 -9.84 1.53
N VAL A 384 -2.04 -9.50 0.76
CA VAL A 384 -3.44 -9.67 1.18
C VAL A 384 -3.78 -11.14 1.45
N GLN A 385 -3.24 -12.07 0.67
CA GLN A 385 -3.41 -13.52 0.94
C GLN A 385 -2.70 -13.96 2.23
N SER A 386 -1.55 -13.37 2.52
CA SER A 386 -0.68 -13.81 3.63
C SER A 386 -1.07 -13.16 4.95
N HIS A 387 -1.38 -11.86 4.97
CA HIS A 387 -1.64 -11.15 6.22
C HIS A 387 -3.13 -11.09 6.54
N ARG A 388 -3.50 -11.56 7.74
CA ARG A 388 -4.91 -11.70 8.13
C ARG A 388 -5.61 -10.35 8.33
N LEU A 389 -4.87 -9.26 8.59
CA LEU A 389 -5.39 -7.90 8.72
C LEU A 389 -5.27 -7.05 7.45
N ALA A 390 -4.85 -7.63 6.32
CA ALA A 390 -4.53 -6.84 5.13
C ALA A 390 -5.76 -6.48 4.28
N LEU A 391 -5.78 -5.22 3.87
CA LEU A 391 -6.67 -4.63 2.88
C LEU A 391 -5.81 -3.95 1.80
N GLY A 392 -6.10 -4.26 0.54
CA GLY A 392 -5.39 -3.74 -0.61
C GLY A 392 -6.31 -3.52 -1.79
N TYR A 393 -5.74 -3.48 -3.00
CA TYR A 393 -6.50 -3.31 -4.24
C TYR A 393 -5.79 -3.97 -5.42
N THR A 394 -6.55 -4.45 -6.40
CA THR A 394 -6.00 -5.01 -7.65
C THR A 394 -6.98 -4.84 -8.81
N GLY A 395 -6.54 -5.06 -10.05
CA GLY A 395 -7.39 -4.91 -11.23
C GLY A 395 -8.43 -6.03 -11.35
N HIS A 396 -9.63 -5.68 -11.82
CA HIS A 396 -10.76 -6.60 -11.93
C HIS A 396 -10.61 -7.65 -13.06
N PHE A 397 -10.28 -7.19 -14.28
CA PHE A 397 -10.33 -7.98 -15.52
C PHE A 397 -8.98 -8.56 -15.95
N GLY A 398 -9.04 -9.78 -16.49
CA GLY A 398 -7.94 -10.54 -17.09
C GLY A 398 -7.81 -11.95 -16.51
N PRO A 399 -7.19 -12.91 -17.23
CA PRO A 399 -7.11 -14.33 -16.84
C PRO A 399 -6.24 -14.64 -15.59
N SER A 400 -5.80 -13.62 -14.85
CA SER A 400 -4.91 -13.74 -13.68
C SER A 400 -5.26 -12.72 -12.58
N ARG A 401 -6.55 -12.46 -12.34
CA ARG A 401 -7.01 -11.22 -11.69
C ARG A 401 -8.03 -11.44 -10.57
N ALA A 402 -8.51 -10.34 -9.98
CA ALA A 402 -9.28 -10.28 -8.74
C ALA A 402 -10.40 -11.32 -8.66
N VAL A 403 -11.20 -11.44 -9.72
CA VAL A 403 -12.40 -12.28 -9.73
C VAL A 403 -12.05 -13.76 -9.66
N ASP A 404 -11.08 -14.24 -10.43
CA ASP A 404 -10.69 -15.64 -10.44
C ASP A 404 -10.01 -16.05 -9.13
N ASP A 405 -9.17 -15.17 -8.58
CA ASP A 405 -8.54 -15.38 -7.28
C ASP A 405 -9.55 -15.36 -6.13
N SER A 406 -10.55 -14.47 -6.20
CA SER A 406 -11.65 -14.43 -5.24
C SER A 406 -12.52 -15.69 -5.33
N ARG A 407 -12.84 -16.15 -6.55
CA ARG A 407 -13.54 -17.44 -6.78
C ARG A 407 -12.72 -18.64 -6.29
N ALA A 408 -11.39 -18.55 -6.31
CA ALA A 408 -10.49 -19.54 -5.72
C ALA A 408 -10.37 -19.42 -4.18
N GLY A 409 -10.96 -18.37 -3.58
CA GLY A 409 -10.97 -18.12 -2.14
C GLY A 409 -9.63 -17.60 -1.61
N ARG A 410 -8.78 -17.03 -2.46
CA ARG A 410 -7.47 -16.48 -2.05
C ARG A 410 -7.61 -15.20 -1.22
N TYR A 411 -8.51 -14.34 -1.64
CA TYR A 411 -8.94 -13.12 -0.95
C TYR A 411 -10.39 -12.80 -1.34
N GLU A 412 -10.96 -11.79 -0.74
CA GLU A 412 -12.33 -11.36 -1.01
C GLU A 412 -12.34 -9.99 -1.70
N ILE A 413 -13.28 -9.78 -2.62
CA ILE A 413 -13.57 -8.47 -3.20
C ILE A 413 -14.64 -7.77 -2.35
N MET A 414 -14.44 -6.50 -2.05
CA MET A 414 -15.34 -5.70 -1.20
C MET A 414 -16.41 -4.95 -2.01
N ASN A 415 -17.53 -4.65 -1.36
CA ASN A 415 -18.58 -3.78 -1.87
C ASN A 415 -18.32 -2.34 -1.41
N LEU A 416 -18.61 -1.37 -2.26
CA LEU A 416 -18.30 0.04 -2.04
C LEU A 416 -19.53 0.92 -1.95
N ARG A 417 -19.59 1.80 -0.96
CA ARG A 417 -20.56 2.90 -0.90
C ARG A 417 -19.85 4.23 -1.13
N LYS A 418 -20.23 4.94 -2.19
CA LYS A 418 -19.68 6.26 -2.55
C LYS A 418 -20.33 7.37 -1.70
N ASP A 419 -19.83 7.56 -0.49
CA ASP A 419 -20.35 8.49 0.52
C ASP A 419 -19.62 9.84 0.59
N ILE A 420 -18.79 10.15 -0.42
CA ILE A 420 -17.94 11.35 -0.46
C ILE A 420 -18.47 12.45 -1.39
N ALA A 421 -18.33 13.70 -0.96
CA ALA A 421 -18.80 14.87 -1.73
C ALA A 421 -18.24 14.92 -3.17
N PRO A 422 -19.01 15.44 -4.15
CA PRO A 422 -20.36 15.99 -4.02
C PRO A 422 -21.47 14.91 -3.97
N PHE A 423 -21.10 13.63 -3.90
CA PHE A 423 -22.01 12.50 -3.93
C PHE A 423 -22.26 11.97 -2.50
N PHE A 424 -23.46 11.50 -2.21
CA PHE A 424 -23.77 10.90 -0.91
C PHE A 424 -24.58 9.65 -1.15
N GLY A 425 -23.93 8.68 -1.79
CA GLY A 425 -24.49 7.37 -2.07
C GLY A 425 -25.01 6.70 -0.79
N THR A 426 -26.06 5.92 -0.94
CA THR A 426 -26.77 5.25 0.15
C THR A 426 -26.70 3.73 0.07
N GLN A 427 -26.19 3.21 -1.04
CA GLN A 427 -26.10 1.78 -1.33
C GLN A 427 -24.66 1.35 -1.48
N TYR A 428 -24.38 0.11 -1.08
CA TYR A 428 -23.12 -0.56 -1.39
C TYR A 428 -23.25 -1.25 -2.76
N VAL A 429 -22.27 -1.02 -3.63
CA VAL A 429 -22.17 -1.59 -4.97
C VAL A 429 -21.01 -2.56 -5.00
N ARG A 430 -21.28 -3.81 -5.42
CA ARG A 430 -20.25 -4.80 -5.68
C ARG A 430 -19.74 -4.63 -7.11
N PRO A 431 -18.44 -4.69 -7.38
CA PRO A 431 -17.95 -4.71 -8.76
C PRO A 431 -18.33 -6.04 -9.42
N ASP A 432 -19.13 -5.97 -10.46
CA ASP A 432 -19.45 -7.05 -11.37
C ASP A 432 -19.58 -6.49 -12.79
N VAL A 433 -19.74 -7.34 -13.81
CA VAL A 433 -19.76 -6.87 -15.19
C VAL A 433 -20.88 -5.84 -15.46
N ASN A 434 -22.03 -5.96 -14.79
CA ASN A 434 -23.16 -5.05 -15.03
C ASN A 434 -22.94 -3.71 -14.34
N THR A 435 -22.56 -3.71 -13.08
CA THR A 435 -22.30 -2.50 -12.29
C THR A 435 -21.13 -1.69 -12.86
N ILE A 436 -20.14 -2.35 -13.46
CA ILE A 436 -19.02 -1.70 -14.17
C ILE A 436 -19.48 -1.05 -15.48
N LEU A 437 -20.31 -1.74 -16.26
CA LEU A 437 -20.81 -1.23 -17.55
C LEU A 437 -21.88 -0.14 -17.37
N ASP A 438 -22.84 -0.40 -16.50
CA ASP A 438 -23.99 0.46 -16.18
C ASP A 438 -23.66 1.38 -14.99
N ASN A 439 -22.57 2.15 -15.12
CA ASN A 439 -21.92 2.87 -14.02
C ASN A 439 -22.39 4.33 -13.83
N ALA A 440 -23.53 4.71 -14.41
CA ALA A 440 -24.02 6.09 -14.39
C ALA A 440 -24.49 6.58 -13.00
N ASP A 441 -25.15 5.71 -12.23
CA ASP A 441 -25.67 6.02 -10.89
C ASP A 441 -24.75 5.42 -9.83
N TRP A 442 -24.22 6.24 -8.92
CA TRP A 442 -23.33 5.79 -7.86
C TRP A 442 -23.97 4.87 -6.80
N ASN A 443 -25.30 4.67 -6.81
CA ASN A 443 -25.97 3.70 -5.93
C ASN A 443 -26.12 2.32 -6.57
N THR A 444 -25.91 2.19 -7.88
CA THR A 444 -26.05 0.91 -8.61
C THR A 444 -24.84 0.58 -9.47
N GLY A 445 -24.00 1.57 -9.75
CA GLY A 445 -22.87 1.52 -10.65
C GLY A 445 -21.54 1.62 -9.92
N TYR A 446 -20.56 0.85 -10.39
CA TYR A 446 -19.21 0.80 -9.83
C TYR A 446 -18.34 1.88 -10.46
N GLN A 447 -17.82 2.81 -9.64
CA GLN A 447 -17.14 4.02 -10.11
C GLN A 447 -15.69 4.13 -9.59
N ILE A 448 -14.93 3.04 -9.65
CA ILE A 448 -13.48 3.03 -9.42
C ILE A 448 -12.79 2.42 -10.65
N GLY A 449 -11.81 3.13 -11.20
CA GLY A 449 -11.06 2.71 -12.38
C GLY A 449 -10.50 3.88 -13.18
N GLY A 450 -9.73 3.56 -14.21
CA GLY A 450 -9.13 4.52 -15.14
C GLY A 450 -9.35 4.12 -16.59
N LEU A 451 -9.13 5.07 -17.51
CA LEU A 451 -9.06 4.76 -18.93
C LEU A 451 -7.64 4.31 -19.29
N GLN A 452 -7.51 3.08 -19.79
CA GLN A 452 -6.25 2.55 -20.30
C GLN A 452 -5.80 3.37 -21.50
N SER A 453 -4.64 4.02 -21.39
CA SER A 453 -4.10 4.93 -22.41
C SER A 453 -2.78 4.41 -22.99
N LEU A 454 -2.70 4.40 -24.32
CA LEU A 454 -1.43 4.31 -25.04
C LEU A 454 -0.91 5.72 -25.27
N VAL A 455 0.06 6.13 -24.46
CA VAL A 455 0.72 7.43 -24.55
C VAL A 455 1.78 7.40 -25.63
N SER A 456 1.77 8.41 -26.48
CA SER A 456 2.73 8.59 -27.59
C SER A 456 3.21 10.03 -27.65
N ARG A 457 4.40 10.26 -28.23
CA ARG A 457 4.86 11.61 -28.59
C ARG A 457 4.49 11.88 -30.05
N GLY A 458 3.77 12.96 -30.27
CA GLY A 458 3.12 13.24 -31.55
C GLY A 458 1.78 12.50 -31.71
N ASP A 459 0.91 13.04 -32.56
CA ASP A 459 -0.45 12.55 -32.73
C ASP A 459 -0.45 11.27 -33.59
N PRO A 460 -0.95 10.14 -33.06
CA PRO A 460 -1.00 8.90 -33.81
C PRO A 460 -2.02 8.94 -34.97
N THR A 461 -2.99 9.86 -34.96
CA THR A 461 -4.06 9.99 -35.95
C THR A 461 -3.77 11.00 -37.07
N ALA A 462 -2.74 11.84 -36.92
CA ALA A 462 -2.38 12.86 -37.90
C ALA A 462 -1.94 12.28 -39.26
N ASN A 463 -2.56 12.73 -40.36
CA ASN A 463 -2.19 12.33 -41.71
C ASN A 463 -1.03 13.19 -42.24
N GLY A 464 0.20 12.69 -42.21
CA GLY A 464 1.34 13.32 -42.90
C GLY A 464 2.71 12.89 -42.36
N GLN A 465 3.73 12.86 -43.24
CA GLN A 465 5.13 12.93 -42.82
C GLN A 465 5.41 14.32 -42.22
N ARG A 466 6.28 14.40 -41.22
CA ARG A 466 6.81 15.60 -40.57
C ARG A 466 7.06 16.73 -41.60
N ILE A 467 6.09 17.64 -41.79
CA ILE A 467 6.24 18.77 -42.73
C ILE A 467 6.99 19.88 -41.99
N ASP A 468 8.22 20.13 -42.43
CA ASP A 468 9.08 21.31 -42.20
C ASP A 468 8.97 22.00 -40.82
N PRO A 469 10.01 21.93 -39.96
CA PRO A 469 10.02 22.58 -38.63
C PRO A 469 9.91 24.12 -38.65
N ASN A 470 9.73 24.77 -39.79
CA ASN A 470 9.58 26.23 -39.93
C ASN A 470 8.27 26.69 -40.59
N GLY A 471 7.26 25.83 -40.76
CA GLY A 471 5.98 26.18 -41.39
C GLY A 471 4.94 26.83 -40.45
N PRO A 472 4.14 27.84 -40.86
CA PRO A 472 3.25 28.60 -39.95
C PRO A 472 1.88 27.96 -39.65
N ASN A 473 1.59 26.73 -40.12
CA ASN A 473 0.29 26.08 -39.95
C ASN A 473 0.47 24.73 -39.23
N TYR A 474 0.35 24.78 -37.90
CA TYR A 474 0.55 23.66 -36.98
C TYR A 474 -0.59 22.63 -37.11
N ASN A 475 -0.36 21.58 -37.91
CA ASN A 475 -1.04 20.29 -37.78
C ASN A 475 -0.34 19.55 -36.62
N PRO A 476 -1.02 18.82 -35.72
CA PRO A 476 -0.31 18.06 -34.69
C PRO A 476 0.77 17.19 -35.35
N ILE A 477 2.00 17.27 -34.82
CA ILE A 477 3.14 16.56 -35.39
C ILE A 477 2.85 15.08 -35.30
N ALA A 478 2.81 14.40 -36.44
CA ALA A 478 2.56 12.96 -36.47
C ALA A 478 3.66 12.22 -35.70
N MET A 479 3.28 11.14 -35.02
CA MET A 479 4.22 10.25 -34.33
C MET A 479 5.36 9.81 -35.27
N GLU A 480 6.60 9.90 -34.78
CA GLU A 480 7.83 9.69 -35.59
C GLU A 480 7.99 8.24 -36.05
N ASN A 481 7.78 7.27 -35.14
CA ASN A 481 7.79 5.86 -35.51
C ASN A 481 6.49 5.49 -36.22
N ILE A 482 6.58 5.37 -37.54
CA ILE A 482 5.45 5.03 -38.42
C ILE A 482 4.82 3.66 -38.08
N HIS A 483 5.60 2.68 -37.62
CA HIS A 483 5.09 1.36 -37.29
C HIS A 483 4.25 1.40 -36.00
N ALA A 484 4.73 2.11 -34.98
CA ALA A 484 3.99 2.29 -33.73
C ALA A 484 2.71 3.12 -33.96
N ARG A 485 2.79 4.15 -34.81
CA ARG A 485 1.61 4.93 -35.24
C ARG A 485 0.55 4.06 -35.90
N ASN A 486 0.97 3.24 -36.86
CA ASN A 486 0.04 2.38 -37.60
C ASN A 486 -0.55 1.28 -36.71
N PHE A 487 0.22 0.76 -35.74
CA PHE A 487 -0.28 -0.17 -34.73
C PHE A 487 -1.43 0.43 -33.90
N ILE A 488 -1.29 1.67 -33.41
CA ILE A 488 -2.39 2.36 -32.70
C ILE A 488 -3.63 2.50 -33.60
N ARG A 489 -3.43 2.95 -34.85
CA ARG A 489 -4.56 3.09 -35.81
C ARG A 489 -5.27 1.77 -36.06
N ASN A 490 -4.50 0.68 -36.16
CA ASN A 490 -5.03 -0.67 -36.36
C ASN A 490 -6.01 -1.06 -35.24
N ILE A 491 -5.63 -0.82 -33.98
CA ILE A 491 -6.49 -1.08 -32.82
C ILE A 491 -7.75 -0.19 -32.87
N LEU A 492 -7.57 1.12 -33.05
CA LEU A 492 -8.69 2.08 -33.06
C LEU A 492 -9.70 1.79 -34.17
N TYR A 493 -9.22 1.41 -35.36
CA TYR A 493 -10.08 1.10 -36.48
C TYR A 493 -10.79 -0.23 -36.29
N SER A 494 -10.09 -1.26 -35.77
CA SER A 494 -10.73 -2.52 -35.37
C SER A 494 -11.86 -2.28 -34.36
N VAL A 495 -11.66 -1.43 -33.34
CA VAL A 495 -12.71 -1.07 -32.37
C VAL A 495 -13.88 -0.37 -33.05
N SER A 496 -13.60 0.57 -33.96
CA SER A 496 -14.64 1.28 -34.71
C SER A 496 -15.47 0.35 -35.61
N GLN A 497 -14.85 -0.62 -36.28
CA GLN A 497 -15.57 -1.57 -37.13
C GLN A 497 -16.37 -2.58 -36.31
N TYR A 498 -15.78 -3.14 -35.25
CA TYR A 498 -16.45 -4.01 -34.28
C TYR A 498 -17.73 -3.37 -33.74
N SER A 499 -17.63 -2.08 -33.38
CA SER A 499 -18.74 -1.27 -32.86
C SER A 499 -19.89 -1.09 -33.85
N SER A 500 -19.64 -1.21 -35.15
CA SER A 500 -20.66 -1.07 -36.20
C SER A 500 -21.39 -2.38 -36.52
N ASN A 501 -20.84 -3.54 -36.10
CA ASN A 501 -21.39 -4.86 -36.40
C ASN A 501 -20.93 -5.96 -35.40
N PRO A 502 -21.29 -5.92 -34.10
CA PRO A 502 -20.91 -6.96 -33.14
C PRO A 502 -21.90 -8.15 -33.13
N PRO A 503 -21.47 -9.44 -33.20
CA PRO A 503 -20.23 -10.00 -33.73
C PRO A 503 -20.46 -10.50 -35.17
N GLY A 504 -20.20 -9.63 -36.14
CA GLY A 504 -20.15 -9.97 -37.55
C GLY A 504 -18.96 -10.88 -37.86
N ASN A 505 -19.07 -11.67 -38.93
CA ASN A 505 -18.03 -12.60 -39.39
C ASN A 505 -16.67 -11.97 -39.75
N LEU A 506 -16.59 -10.65 -39.89
CA LEU A 506 -15.38 -9.92 -40.33
C LEU A 506 -14.43 -9.52 -39.18
N GLU A 507 -14.86 -9.56 -37.91
CA GLU A 507 -14.10 -8.96 -36.79
C GLU A 507 -13.57 -9.96 -35.74
N VAL A 508 -13.69 -11.26 -36.01
CA VAL A 508 -13.16 -12.30 -35.12
C VAL A 508 -11.62 -12.26 -35.07
N ASN A 509 -11.03 -12.69 -33.97
CA ASN A 509 -9.60 -12.64 -33.68
C ASN A 509 -8.95 -11.26 -33.95
N MET A 510 -9.70 -10.16 -34.01
CA MET A 510 -9.11 -8.82 -34.15
C MET A 510 -8.88 -8.18 -32.78
N PRO A 511 -8.08 -7.11 -32.66
CA PRO A 511 -7.79 -6.47 -31.37
C PRO A 511 -9.06 -6.14 -30.56
N ALA A 512 -10.12 -5.65 -31.22
CA ALA A 512 -11.38 -5.30 -30.58
C ALA A 512 -12.13 -6.49 -29.96
N GLU A 513 -12.06 -7.68 -30.55
CA GLU A 513 -12.74 -8.86 -30.01
C GLU A 513 -12.08 -9.30 -28.69
N ILE A 514 -10.75 -9.35 -28.63
CA ILE A 514 -10.04 -9.66 -27.38
C ILE A 514 -10.34 -8.62 -26.30
N LEU A 515 -10.32 -7.32 -26.68
CA LEU A 515 -10.68 -6.24 -25.77
C LEU A 515 -12.07 -6.42 -25.18
N THR A 516 -13.04 -6.87 -25.97
CA THR A 516 -14.43 -7.08 -25.55
C THR A 516 -14.61 -8.35 -24.71
N ARG A 517 -13.82 -9.39 -24.97
CA ARG A 517 -13.97 -10.71 -24.32
C ARG A 517 -13.20 -10.87 -23.02
N ILE A 518 -12.09 -10.16 -22.88
CA ILE A 518 -11.17 -10.32 -21.74
C ILE A 518 -11.12 -9.07 -20.87
N PHE A 519 -11.32 -7.90 -21.48
CA PHE A 519 -11.32 -6.61 -20.81
C PHE A 519 -12.68 -5.92 -20.99
N VAL A 520 -12.72 -4.63 -20.66
CA VAL A 520 -13.84 -3.74 -20.99
C VAL A 520 -13.32 -2.70 -21.95
N VAL A 521 -13.71 -2.78 -23.22
CA VAL A 521 -13.39 -1.73 -24.18
C VAL A 521 -14.06 -0.42 -23.75
N ASP A 522 -13.39 0.71 -23.91
CA ASP A 522 -13.87 2.00 -23.36
C ASP A 522 -15.23 2.42 -23.91
N ALA A 523 -15.58 2.03 -25.14
CA ALA A 523 -16.89 2.25 -25.74
C ALA A 523 -18.05 1.49 -25.06
N ALA A 524 -17.78 0.50 -24.21
CA ALA A 524 -18.81 -0.31 -23.56
C ALA A 524 -19.41 0.34 -22.30
N VAL A 525 -18.68 1.21 -21.62
CA VAL A 525 -19.13 1.79 -20.33
C VAL A 525 -20.01 3.02 -20.56
N ASP A 526 -21.09 3.16 -19.76
CA ASP A 526 -22.03 4.29 -19.85
C ASP A 526 -21.34 5.62 -19.52
N HIS A 527 -20.52 5.63 -18.47
CA HIS A 527 -19.79 6.78 -17.98
C HIS A 527 -18.31 6.45 -17.81
N VAL A 528 -17.47 7.46 -17.95
CA VAL A 528 -16.01 7.40 -17.72
C VAL A 528 -15.63 8.43 -16.66
N PRO A 529 -14.53 8.23 -15.91
CA PRO A 529 -14.07 9.26 -14.98
C PRO A 529 -13.74 10.56 -15.72
N ASP A 530 -14.07 11.70 -15.12
CA ASP A 530 -13.65 13.01 -15.64
C ASP A 530 -12.12 13.12 -15.53
N PRO A 531 -11.40 13.39 -16.64
CA PRO A 531 -9.95 13.43 -16.64
C PRO A 531 -9.35 14.57 -15.80
N LEU A 532 -10.14 15.56 -15.38
CA LEU A 532 -9.71 16.65 -14.49
C LEU A 532 -10.20 16.47 -13.04
N ASN A 533 -11.35 15.81 -12.85
CA ASN A 533 -11.90 15.50 -11.53
C ASN A 533 -12.44 14.07 -11.47
N PRO A 534 -11.55 13.07 -11.31
CA PRO A 534 -11.88 11.66 -11.43
C PRO A 534 -12.86 11.11 -10.39
N VAL A 535 -13.12 11.87 -9.32
CA VAL A 535 -14.22 11.59 -8.38
C VAL A 535 -15.58 11.64 -9.09
N THR A 536 -15.70 12.43 -10.16
CA THR A 536 -16.92 12.55 -10.98
C THR A 536 -16.82 11.66 -12.20
N PHE A 537 -17.85 10.85 -12.44
CA PHE A 537 -18.00 10.10 -13.69
C PHE A 537 -18.95 10.86 -14.62
N ILE A 538 -18.55 11.04 -15.88
CA ILE A 538 -19.26 11.80 -16.90
C ILE A 538 -19.74 10.89 -18.03
N PRO A 539 -20.84 11.24 -18.73
CA PRO A 539 -21.33 10.44 -19.84
C PRO A 539 -20.23 10.16 -20.86
N ASN A 540 -20.08 8.89 -21.24
CA ASN A 540 -19.05 8.48 -22.18
C ASN A 540 -19.43 8.89 -23.62
N PRO A 541 -18.68 9.80 -24.27
CA PRO A 541 -18.99 10.23 -25.63
C PRO A 541 -18.77 9.12 -26.67
N ARG A 542 -18.08 8.03 -26.31
CA ARG A 542 -17.81 6.86 -27.16
C ARG A 542 -18.76 5.70 -26.90
N PHE A 543 -19.74 5.86 -26.00
CA PHE A 543 -20.65 4.79 -25.60
C PHE A 543 -21.35 4.15 -26.80
N ASN A 544 -21.35 2.82 -26.83
CA ASN A 544 -22.06 2.01 -27.82
C ASN A 544 -22.75 0.82 -27.13
N GLN A 545 -24.09 0.85 -27.13
CA GLN A 545 -24.92 -0.19 -26.53
C GLN A 545 -24.63 -1.60 -27.05
N SER A 546 -24.38 -1.76 -28.36
CA SER A 546 -24.13 -3.08 -28.95
C SER A 546 -22.79 -3.67 -28.51
N VAL A 547 -21.80 -2.81 -28.24
CA VAL A 547 -20.52 -3.24 -27.67
C VAL A 547 -20.69 -3.61 -26.20
N GLN A 548 -21.45 -2.82 -25.44
CA GLN A 548 -21.79 -3.14 -24.04
C GLN A 548 -22.48 -4.52 -23.92
N ASP A 549 -23.48 -4.77 -24.76
CA ASP A 549 -24.23 -6.04 -24.77
C ASP A 549 -23.31 -7.23 -25.06
N ASP A 550 -22.31 -7.04 -25.93
CA ASP A 550 -21.34 -8.08 -26.28
C ASP A 550 -20.30 -8.33 -25.17
N VAL A 551 -19.81 -7.28 -24.48
CA VAL A 551 -18.99 -7.44 -23.26
C VAL A 551 -19.77 -8.26 -22.23
N ARG A 552 -21.01 -7.87 -21.96
CA ARG A 552 -21.89 -8.54 -20.98
C ARG A 552 -22.12 -10.02 -21.32
N LEU A 553 -22.24 -10.35 -22.62
CA LEU A 553 -22.44 -11.72 -23.08
C LEU A 553 -21.17 -12.58 -22.94
N ASN A 554 -19.99 -12.01 -23.19
CA ASN A 554 -18.76 -12.78 -23.35
C ASN A 554 -17.79 -12.69 -22.18
N ASN A 555 -18.00 -11.78 -21.23
CA ASN A 555 -17.09 -11.53 -20.10
C ASN A 555 -17.78 -11.83 -18.74
N PRO A 556 -17.96 -13.12 -18.36
CA PRO A 556 -18.66 -13.49 -17.13
C PRO A 556 -17.76 -13.35 -15.88
N THR A 557 -17.45 -12.13 -15.49
CA THR A 557 -16.57 -11.80 -14.35
C THR A 557 -17.31 -11.46 -13.07
N ASP A 558 -18.41 -12.16 -12.79
CA ASP A 558 -19.16 -11.90 -11.54
C ASP A 558 -18.44 -12.55 -10.33
N PRO A 559 -17.95 -11.76 -9.35
CA PRO A 559 -17.42 -12.33 -8.13
C PRO A 559 -18.54 -12.95 -7.28
N PHE A 560 -18.24 -14.02 -6.56
CA PHE A 560 -19.19 -14.57 -5.58
C PHE A 560 -19.43 -13.57 -4.45
N SER A 561 -20.54 -13.72 -3.73
CA SER A 561 -20.80 -12.94 -2.50
C SER A 561 -19.66 -13.12 -1.50
N PHE A 562 -19.37 -12.06 -0.75
CA PHE A 562 -18.31 -12.04 0.26
C PHE A 562 -18.47 -13.22 1.24
N GLY A 563 -17.43 -14.06 1.35
CA GLY A 563 -17.43 -15.24 2.23
C GLY A 563 -18.10 -16.51 1.67
N ALA A 564 -18.69 -16.46 0.46
CA ALA A 564 -19.42 -17.61 -0.10
C ALA A 564 -18.51 -18.79 -0.50
N VAL A 565 -17.24 -18.53 -0.85
CA VAL A 565 -16.29 -19.58 -1.23
C VAL A 565 -15.71 -20.26 0.00
N ASN A 566 -15.32 -19.46 0.98
CA ASN A 566 -14.69 -19.90 2.20
C ASN A 566 -14.91 -18.87 3.31
N SER A 567 -15.73 -19.22 4.30
CA SER A 567 -16.11 -18.32 5.37
C SER A 567 -14.94 -17.86 6.25
N ALA A 568 -13.82 -18.58 6.29
CA ALA A 568 -12.64 -18.24 7.11
C ALA A 568 -11.37 -17.89 6.33
N GLY A 569 -11.36 -18.09 5.00
CA GLY A 569 -10.18 -17.88 4.15
C GLY A 569 -9.14 -19.00 4.22
N LEU A 570 -7.97 -18.78 3.63
CA LEU A 570 -6.90 -19.78 3.53
C LEU A 570 -5.80 -19.54 4.57
N VAL A 571 -5.05 -20.60 4.86
CA VAL A 571 -3.85 -20.55 5.69
C VAL A 571 -2.81 -19.62 5.03
N PRO A 572 -2.33 -18.58 5.75
CA PRO A 572 -1.26 -17.69 5.31
C PRO A 572 0.01 -18.37 4.81
N VAL A 573 0.79 -17.64 4.01
CA VAL A 573 2.13 -18.05 3.60
C VAL A 573 3.17 -17.41 4.52
N ARG A 574 4.00 -18.26 5.14
CA ARG A 574 5.12 -17.85 6.01
C ARG A 574 6.47 -18.14 5.36
N LEU A 575 7.45 -17.26 5.58
CA LEU A 575 8.81 -17.40 5.09
C LEU A 575 9.46 -18.65 5.70
N THR A 576 10.23 -19.40 4.90
CA THR A 576 11.04 -20.49 5.45
C THR A 576 12.33 -19.92 6.04
N LEU A 577 12.51 -20.05 7.35
CA LEU A 577 13.69 -19.61 8.06
C LEU A 577 14.88 -20.53 7.74
N THR A 578 16.07 -19.93 7.67
CA THR A 578 17.34 -20.64 7.43
C THR A 578 18.16 -20.72 8.70
N GLY A 579 19.27 -21.47 8.69
CA GLY A 579 20.21 -21.51 9.83
C GLY A 579 19.71 -22.23 11.09
N GLY A 580 18.59 -22.98 11.01
CA GLY A 580 18.01 -23.69 12.14
C GLY A 580 17.15 -22.82 13.07
N ALA A 581 16.87 -21.57 12.69
CA ALA A 581 15.91 -20.72 13.39
C ALA A 581 14.48 -21.28 13.27
N THR A 582 13.67 -21.04 14.30
CA THR A 582 12.27 -21.46 14.37
C THR A 582 11.39 -20.32 14.85
N TYR A 583 10.14 -20.32 14.41
CA TYR A 583 9.07 -19.47 14.92
C TYR A 583 8.62 -19.92 16.32
N SER A 584 7.75 -19.15 16.97
CA SER A 584 7.21 -19.43 18.31
C SER A 584 6.51 -20.79 18.42
N ASP A 585 5.92 -21.31 17.34
CA ASP A 585 5.33 -22.66 17.28
C ASP A 585 6.37 -23.81 17.11
N GLY A 586 7.66 -23.48 16.98
CA GLY A 586 8.74 -24.43 16.72
C GLY A 586 8.82 -24.92 15.27
N SER A 587 8.07 -24.33 14.35
CA SER A 587 8.25 -24.53 12.91
C SER A 587 9.38 -23.66 12.35
N ASN A 588 9.83 -23.93 11.13
CA ASN A 588 10.77 -23.08 10.40
C ASN A 588 10.16 -22.53 9.10
N GLY A 589 8.83 -22.54 8.97
CA GLY A 589 8.14 -22.20 7.73
C GLY A 589 6.64 -22.44 7.89
N PRO A 590 6.07 -23.53 7.33
CA PRO A 590 4.65 -23.81 7.49
C PRO A 590 4.23 -23.98 8.96
N TYR A 591 3.03 -23.50 9.28
CA TYR A 591 2.41 -23.56 10.60
C TYR A 591 2.30 -24.99 11.13
N ARG A 592 2.29 -25.15 12.46
CA ARG A 592 1.93 -26.40 13.13
C ARG A 592 0.51 -26.36 13.67
N ASN A 593 -0.12 -27.52 13.75
CA ASN A 593 -1.40 -27.68 14.43
C ASN A 593 -1.24 -27.68 15.96
N PHE A 594 -2.37 -27.70 16.67
CA PHE A 594 -2.46 -27.61 18.15
C PHE A 594 -1.61 -28.63 18.94
N SER A 595 -1.32 -29.82 18.39
CA SER A 595 -0.47 -30.82 19.05
C SER A 595 1.02 -30.62 18.76
N GLY A 596 1.37 -29.66 17.90
CA GLY A 596 2.71 -29.43 17.36
C GLY A 596 3.17 -30.51 16.36
N ALA A 597 2.31 -31.48 16.02
CA ALA A 597 2.70 -32.69 15.32
C ALA A 597 2.40 -32.66 13.81
N ALA A 598 1.32 -31.98 13.37
CA ALA A 598 0.94 -31.90 11.97
C ALA A 598 1.29 -30.54 11.38
N ILE A 599 1.75 -30.56 10.13
CA ILE A 599 2.05 -29.37 9.34
C ILE A 599 0.76 -28.88 8.70
N VAL A 600 0.44 -27.60 8.90
CA VAL A 600 -0.66 -26.90 8.25
C VAL A 600 -0.08 -26.11 7.07
N GLY A 601 -0.29 -26.66 5.88
CA GLY A 601 0.25 -26.08 4.65
C GLY A 601 -0.47 -24.80 4.24
N ALA A 602 0.26 -23.90 3.58
CA ALA A 602 -0.31 -22.70 2.97
C ALA A 602 -1.39 -23.05 1.92
N GLY A 603 -2.38 -22.17 1.75
CA GLY A 603 -3.45 -22.32 0.76
C GLY A 603 -4.50 -23.38 1.12
N VAL A 604 -4.41 -24.00 2.29
CA VAL A 604 -5.44 -24.89 2.83
C VAL A 604 -6.55 -24.06 3.45
N ARG A 605 -7.81 -24.52 3.38
CA ARG A 605 -8.95 -23.83 4.00
C ARG A 605 -8.83 -23.82 5.53
N LEU A 606 -9.01 -22.64 6.12
CA LEU A 606 -9.12 -22.45 7.56
C LEU A 606 -10.51 -22.85 8.05
N SER A 607 -10.58 -23.31 9.30
CA SER A 607 -11.86 -23.52 9.98
C SER A 607 -12.49 -22.19 10.41
N GLU A 608 -13.81 -22.20 10.62
CA GLU A 608 -14.57 -21.01 11.04
C GLU A 608 -14.04 -20.36 12.32
N ARG A 609 -13.44 -21.15 13.24
CA ARG A 609 -12.83 -20.64 14.46
C ARG A 609 -11.66 -19.67 14.21
N ASN A 610 -11.06 -19.73 13.03
CA ASN A 610 -9.97 -18.84 12.61
C ASN A 610 -10.48 -17.67 11.75
N ARG A 611 -11.79 -17.45 11.64
CA ARG A 611 -12.41 -16.55 10.66
C ARG A 611 -11.97 -15.10 10.77
N ILE A 612 -11.83 -14.56 11.97
CA ILE A 612 -11.44 -13.17 12.22
C ILE A 612 -10.14 -13.25 13.03
N ALA A 613 -9.08 -12.56 12.60
CA ALA A 613 -7.89 -12.45 13.43
C ALA A 613 -8.27 -11.79 14.77
N GLY A 614 -7.58 -12.02 15.87
CA GLY A 614 -7.82 -11.32 17.13
C GLY A 614 -9.16 -11.59 17.82
N ASP A 615 -10.09 -12.33 17.20
CA ASP A 615 -11.34 -12.79 17.80
C ASP A 615 -11.06 -14.07 18.63
N PHE A 616 -10.40 -13.88 19.76
CA PHE A 616 -10.03 -14.96 20.69
C PHE A 616 -11.23 -15.42 21.52
N HIS A 617 -12.29 -14.63 21.65
CA HIS A 617 -13.52 -15.03 22.34
C HIS A 617 -14.64 -15.58 21.43
N TYR A 618 -14.44 -15.55 20.11
CA TYR A 618 -15.31 -16.12 19.08
C TYR A 618 -16.74 -15.56 19.05
N ASP A 619 -16.91 -14.27 19.31
CA ASP A 619 -18.21 -13.59 19.16
C ASP A 619 -18.41 -12.98 17.76
N GLY A 620 -17.41 -13.08 16.89
CA GLY A 620 -17.42 -12.48 15.56
C GLY A 620 -16.96 -11.02 15.54
N ARG A 621 -16.29 -10.54 16.60
CA ARG A 621 -15.76 -9.19 16.70
C ARG A 621 -14.33 -9.24 17.26
N ARG A 622 -13.55 -8.24 16.89
CA ARG A 622 -12.23 -7.98 17.44
C ARG A 622 -12.32 -6.73 18.31
N ASN A 623 -12.19 -6.85 19.61
CA ASN A 623 -12.34 -5.74 20.54
C ASN A 623 -11.67 -6.02 21.90
N VAL A 624 -11.76 -5.09 22.85
CA VAL A 624 -11.14 -5.22 24.17
C VAL A 624 -11.64 -6.40 25.02
N CYS A 625 -12.76 -7.05 24.66
CA CYS A 625 -13.23 -8.28 25.31
C CYS A 625 -12.36 -9.51 24.97
N ASP A 626 -11.60 -9.46 23.87
CA ASP A 626 -10.74 -10.57 23.44
C ASP A 626 -9.50 -10.75 24.32
N ILE A 627 -9.07 -9.68 24.99
CA ILE A 627 -7.76 -9.57 25.65
C ILE A 627 -7.50 -10.69 26.67
N PRO A 628 -8.44 -11.07 27.57
CA PRO A 628 -8.17 -12.16 28.52
C PRO A 628 -7.87 -13.50 27.82
N ARG A 629 -8.60 -13.83 26.74
CA ARG A 629 -8.38 -15.07 25.97
C ARG A 629 -7.14 -14.97 25.08
N LEU A 630 -6.87 -13.79 24.53
CA LEU A 630 -5.66 -13.48 23.77
C LEU A 630 -4.39 -13.70 24.62
N VAL A 631 -4.35 -13.17 25.85
CA VAL A 631 -3.20 -13.33 26.77
C VAL A 631 -3.00 -14.79 27.16
N GLN A 632 -4.09 -15.51 27.48
CA GLN A 632 -4.03 -16.96 27.75
C GLN A 632 -3.45 -17.73 26.57
N ALA A 633 -3.89 -17.40 25.35
CA ALA A 633 -3.40 -18.03 24.14
C ALA A 633 -1.94 -17.71 23.84
N MET A 634 -1.45 -16.52 24.18
CA MET A 634 -0.05 -16.16 23.98
C MET A 634 0.87 -16.90 24.97
N LEU A 635 0.45 -16.99 26.24
CA LEU A 635 1.26 -17.58 27.32
C LEU A 635 1.30 -19.11 27.24
N ASP A 636 0.18 -19.76 26.95
CA ASP A 636 0.08 -21.22 26.74
C ASP A 636 -0.82 -21.54 25.53
N PRO A 637 -0.30 -21.39 24.30
CA PRO A 637 -1.08 -21.64 23.09
C PRO A 637 -1.70 -23.05 23.05
N ARG A 638 -1.00 -24.05 23.58
CA ARG A 638 -1.46 -25.44 23.57
C ARG A 638 -2.53 -25.70 24.62
N GLY A 639 -2.37 -25.14 25.82
CA GLY A 639 -3.37 -25.17 26.87
C GLY A 639 -4.66 -24.49 26.43
N PHE A 640 -4.54 -23.31 25.82
CA PHE A 640 -5.66 -22.55 25.26
C PHE A 640 -6.43 -23.37 24.22
N VAL A 641 -5.76 -23.90 23.19
CA VAL A 641 -6.45 -24.69 22.15
C VAL A 641 -7.10 -25.96 22.74
N THR A 642 -6.48 -26.57 23.74
CA THR A 642 -7.04 -27.73 24.43
C THR A 642 -8.32 -27.38 25.22
N ALA A 643 -8.34 -26.21 25.85
CA ALA A 643 -9.49 -25.71 26.61
C ALA A 643 -10.66 -25.30 25.70
N GLU A 644 -10.37 -24.63 24.58
CA GLU A 644 -11.35 -24.30 23.54
C GLU A 644 -11.95 -25.56 22.89
N GLY A 645 -11.13 -26.60 22.72
CA GLY A 645 -11.55 -27.86 22.13
C GLY A 645 -11.87 -27.75 20.63
N LYS A 646 -12.52 -28.78 20.10
CA LYS A 646 -12.88 -28.88 18.69
C LYS A 646 -14.24 -28.23 18.45
N PHE A 647 -14.32 -27.28 17.52
CA PHE A 647 -15.61 -26.73 17.10
C PHE A 647 -16.42 -27.74 16.28
N THR A 648 -17.71 -27.80 16.55
CA THR A 648 -18.64 -28.76 15.90
C THR A 648 -19.24 -28.21 14.61
N ALA A 649 -19.25 -26.87 14.46
CA ALA A 649 -19.63 -26.18 13.24
C ALA A 649 -18.42 -26.06 12.33
N GLY A 650 -18.51 -26.57 11.10
CA GLY A 650 -17.54 -26.29 10.05
C GLY A 650 -18.04 -26.80 8.72
N ASN A 651 -17.64 -26.09 7.67
CA ASN A 651 -17.91 -26.48 6.30
C ASN A 651 -17.13 -27.76 5.96
N ALA A 652 -17.70 -28.59 5.08
CA ALA A 652 -17.03 -29.81 4.62
C ALA A 652 -15.76 -29.45 3.83
N GLY A 653 -14.58 -29.56 4.46
CA GLY A 653 -13.29 -29.29 3.83
C GLY A 653 -12.15 -28.86 4.77
N ASP A 654 -12.45 -28.55 6.03
CA ASP A 654 -11.47 -28.08 7.02
C ASP A 654 -10.39 -29.13 7.35
N ILE A 655 -9.20 -28.66 7.73
CA ILE A 655 -7.97 -29.45 7.97
C ILE A 655 -8.23 -30.71 8.82
N LEU A 656 -8.19 -31.85 8.13
CA LEU A 656 -7.85 -33.25 8.43
C LEU A 656 -7.96 -33.87 9.86
N ASP A 657 -8.24 -33.16 10.95
CA ASP A 657 -8.50 -33.76 12.28
C ASP A 657 -9.36 -32.90 13.25
N GLY A 658 -9.66 -31.63 12.95
CA GLY A 658 -10.69 -30.88 13.67
C GLY A 658 -10.63 -29.36 13.52
N ASN A 659 -11.79 -28.72 13.73
CA ASN A 659 -11.98 -27.27 13.62
C ASN A 659 -11.43 -26.59 14.88
N TYR A 660 -10.11 -26.56 15.01
CA TYR A 660 -9.42 -25.90 16.11
C TYR A 660 -9.03 -24.47 15.74
N VAL A 661 -8.88 -23.63 16.76
CA VAL A 661 -8.19 -22.35 16.66
C VAL A 661 -6.68 -22.59 16.46
N ILE A 662 -6.02 -21.73 15.68
CA ILE A 662 -4.58 -21.71 15.47
C ILE A 662 -4.10 -20.33 15.94
N PRO A 663 -3.64 -20.19 17.21
CA PRO A 663 -3.22 -18.91 17.79
C PRO A 663 -2.21 -18.17 16.93
N GLU A 664 -1.25 -18.87 16.34
CA GLU A 664 -0.21 -18.28 15.49
C GLU A 664 -0.72 -17.74 14.15
N ILE A 665 -1.95 -18.05 13.75
CA ILE A 665 -2.60 -17.47 12.57
C ILE A 665 -3.50 -16.31 12.96
N ILE A 666 -4.31 -16.47 14.01
CA ILE A 666 -5.24 -15.40 14.40
C ILE A 666 -4.57 -14.30 15.23
N GLY A 667 -3.38 -14.55 15.79
CA GLY A 667 -2.67 -13.63 16.69
C GLY A 667 -1.40 -12.99 16.12
N ASP A 668 -0.92 -13.39 14.94
CA ASP A 668 0.26 -12.79 14.26
C ASP A 668 -0.19 -11.49 13.56
N PHE A 669 -0.26 -10.39 14.33
CA PHE A 669 -0.81 -9.11 13.89
C PHE A 669 0.25 -8.23 13.24
N ASN A 670 1.50 -8.35 13.70
CA ASN A 670 2.62 -7.54 13.24
C ASN A 670 3.29 -8.12 11.97
N GLY A 671 2.85 -9.33 11.56
CA GLY A 671 3.25 -10.06 10.36
C GLY A 671 4.65 -10.66 10.40
N ASP A 672 5.31 -10.71 11.55
CA ASP A 672 6.69 -11.20 11.67
C ASP A 672 6.80 -12.73 11.68
N GLY A 673 5.66 -13.43 11.66
CA GLY A 673 5.62 -14.89 11.67
C GLY A 673 5.61 -15.49 13.07
N ASN A 674 5.55 -14.69 14.14
CA ASN A 674 5.36 -15.18 15.50
C ASN A 674 4.01 -14.73 16.04
N PHE A 675 3.59 -15.40 17.11
CA PHE A 675 2.58 -14.88 18.00
C PHE A 675 3.24 -14.72 19.37
N ASP A 676 3.56 -13.48 19.73
CA ASP A 676 4.31 -13.15 20.93
C ASP A 676 3.89 -11.81 21.56
N LYS A 677 4.74 -11.25 22.42
CA LYS A 677 4.44 -10.01 23.14
C LYS A 677 4.29 -8.79 22.22
N GLU A 678 4.93 -8.79 21.05
CA GLU A 678 4.81 -7.68 20.11
C GLU A 678 3.43 -7.66 19.44
N ASP A 679 2.76 -8.81 19.36
CA ASP A 679 1.37 -8.89 18.94
C ASP A 679 0.41 -8.41 20.03
N LEU A 680 0.68 -8.69 21.30
CA LEU A 680 -0.09 -8.10 22.40
C LEU A 680 0.01 -6.57 22.36
N ARG A 681 1.21 -6.04 22.12
CA ARG A 681 1.43 -4.61 21.94
C ARG A 681 0.66 -4.05 20.76
N TYR A 682 0.76 -4.71 19.59
CA TYR A 682 -0.02 -4.33 18.41
C TYR A 682 -1.51 -4.28 18.72
N PHE A 683 -2.02 -5.27 19.46
CA PHE A 683 -3.42 -5.31 19.85
C PHE A 683 -3.81 -4.10 20.71
N GLY A 684 -3.03 -3.80 21.76
CA GLY A 684 -3.25 -2.63 22.61
C GLY A 684 -3.20 -1.30 21.84
N ASP A 685 -2.21 -1.14 20.96
CA ASP A 685 -1.95 0.10 20.21
C ASP A 685 -2.93 0.37 19.05
N GLY A 686 -3.70 -0.63 18.61
CA GLY A 686 -4.45 -0.47 17.37
C GLY A 686 -5.64 -1.40 17.14
N LEU A 687 -5.84 -2.45 17.92
CA LEU A 687 -6.97 -3.39 17.74
C LEU A 687 -7.90 -3.45 18.97
N ALA A 688 -7.55 -2.75 20.04
CA ALA A 688 -8.31 -2.60 21.27
C ALA A 688 -9.54 -1.68 21.06
N ILE A 689 -10.46 -2.08 20.18
CA ILE A 689 -11.67 -1.32 19.90
C ILE A 689 -12.63 -1.44 21.09
N ASP A 690 -13.16 -0.32 21.56
CA ASP A 690 -14.25 -0.31 22.53
C ASP A 690 -15.57 -0.69 21.82
N PRO A 691 -16.27 -1.76 22.25
CA PRO A 691 -17.52 -2.18 21.65
C PRO A 691 -18.66 -1.14 21.77
N SER A 692 -18.56 -0.18 22.69
CA SER A 692 -19.59 0.84 22.95
C SER A 692 -19.48 2.04 22.01
N THR A 693 -18.26 2.60 21.87
CA THR A 693 -17.97 3.73 20.98
C THR A 693 -17.63 3.28 19.55
N ARG A 694 -17.17 2.03 19.38
CA ARG A 694 -16.58 1.48 18.14
C ARG A 694 -15.31 2.22 17.70
N GLN A 695 -14.59 2.77 18.66
CA GLN A 695 -13.33 3.48 18.44
C GLN A 695 -12.20 2.80 19.23
N LEU A 696 -10.97 3.09 18.85
CA LEU A 696 -9.79 2.64 19.55
C LEU A 696 -9.84 3.12 21.00
N ALA A 697 -9.63 2.18 21.93
CA ALA A 697 -9.48 2.44 23.36
C ALA A 697 -8.12 1.89 23.81
N ARG A 698 -7.06 2.62 23.43
CA ARG A 698 -5.67 2.22 23.58
C ARG A 698 -5.25 2.09 25.04
N TYR A 699 -5.49 3.10 25.86
CA TYR A 699 -5.04 3.07 27.27
C TYR A 699 -5.73 1.94 28.03
N LEU A 700 -7.05 1.81 27.85
CA LEU A 700 -7.80 0.67 28.35
C LEU A 700 -7.27 -0.68 27.82
N GLY A 701 -6.91 -0.75 26.54
CA GLY A 701 -6.35 -1.94 25.92
C GLY A 701 -5.14 -2.47 26.70
N PHE A 702 -4.16 -1.59 26.97
CA PHE A 702 -2.98 -1.95 27.77
C PHE A 702 -3.33 -2.28 29.22
N LYS A 703 -4.22 -1.50 29.85
CA LYS A 703 -4.69 -1.80 31.20
C LYS A 703 -5.27 -3.20 31.32
N ARG A 704 -6.10 -3.62 30.36
CA ARG A 704 -6.71 -4.96 30.32
C ARG A 704 -5.69 -6.06 30.03
N ILE A 705 -4.68 -5.77 29.21
CA ILE A 705 -3.58 -6.72 28.97
C ILE A 705 -2.85 -6.96 30.30
N ASP A 706 -2.53 -5.92 31.05
CA ASP A 706 -1.87 -6.03 32.35
C ASP A 706 -2.72 -6.76 33.40
N GLU A 707 -4.01 -6.47 33.45
CA GLU A 707 -4.96 -7.18 34.32
C GLU A 707 -5.04 -8.67 33.96
N ALA A 708 -5.07 -9.02 32.67
CA ALA A 708 -5.08 -10.39 32.20
C ALA A 708 -3.75 -11.11 32.50
N LEU A 709 -2.60 -10.45 32.27
CA LEU A 709 -1.27 -10.94 32.62
C LEU A 709 -1.18 -11.26 34.12
N ALA A 710 -1.65 -10.33 34.96
CA ALA A 710 -1.69 -10.53 36.41
C ALA A 710 -2.61 -11.70 36.81
N ALA A 711 -3.76 -11.85 36.15
CA ALA A 711 -4.69 -12.95 36.40
C ALA A 711 -4.09 -14.32 36.05
N ASP A 712 -3.22 -14.39 35.01
CA ASP A 712 -2.47 -15.58 34.62
C ASP A 712 -1.11 -15.72 35.35
N GLY A 713 -0.89 -14.92 36.39
CA GLY A 713 0.27 -15.02 37.29
C GLY A 713 1.57 -14.44 36.74
N GLN A 714 1.51 -13.65 35.67
CA GLN A 714 2.63 -12.83 35.21
C GLN A 714 2.71 -11.54 36.04
N THR A 715 3.89 -10.92 36.09
CA THR A 715 4.06 -9.58 36.66
C THR A 715 4.21 -8.58 35.52
N PRO A 716 3.21 -7.70 35.27
CA PRO A 716 3.21 -6.77 34.14
C PRO A 716 4.51 -5.97 33.98
N GLU A 717 5.04 -5.41 35.08
CA GLU A 717 6.31 -4.67 35.12
C GLU A 717 7.52 -5.48 34.60
N THR A 718 7.51 -6.82 34.75
CA THR A 718 8.60 -7.67 34.24
C THR A 718 8.34 -8.15 32.82
N PHE A 719 7.08 -8.16 32.40
CA PHE A 719 6.66 -8.54 31.06
C PHE A 719 6.93 -7.41 30.07
N TRP A 720 6.52 -6.20 30.46
CA TRP A 720 6.88 -4.93 29.85
C TRP A 720 8.01 -4.32 30.67
N PRO A 721 9.29 -4.43 30.26
CA PRO A 721 10.39 -3.83 31.00
C PRO A 721 10.40 -2.29 30.86
N ALA A 722 9.26 -1.65 31.10
CA ALA A 722 9.01 -0.22 31.02
C ALA A 722 9.36 0.45 32.35
N THR A 723 10.23 1.46 32.31
CA THR A 723 10.59 2.27 33.49
C THR A 723 9.93 3.64 33.39
N LEU A 724 9.31 4.11 34.46
CA LEU A 724 8.77 5.48 34.52
C LEU A 724 9.87 6.44 34.99
N ALA A 725 10.12 7.52 34.24
CA ALA A 725 11.20 8.48 34.56
C ALA A 725 11.09 9.05 35.98
N THR A 726 9.87 9.23 36.48
CA THR A 726 9.55 9.74 37.82
C THR A 726 9.81 8.76 38.97
N GLY A 727 10.18 7.52 38.64
CA GLY A 727 10.33 6.45 39.63
C GLY A 727 9.01 6.01 40.27
N LYS A 728 7.86 6.43 39.73
CA LYS A 728 6.54 5.90 40.13
C LYS A 728 6.55 4.37 39.94
N PRO A 729 6.06 3.58 40.93
CA PRO A 729 5.86 2.15 40.75
C PRO A 729 4.86 1.87 39.62
N TYR A 730 5.17 0.88 38.78
CA TYR A 730 4.33 0.48 37.66
C TYR A 730 2.90 0.11 38.09
N GLN A 731 1.91 0.63 37.38
CA GLN A 731 0.49 0.30 37.48
C GLN A 731 -0.04 -0.23 36.15
N ALA A 732 -1.15 -0.96 36.21
CA ALA A 732 -1.77 -1.53 35.02
C ALA A 732 -2.15 -0.43 34.00
N GLY A 733 -1.62 -0.55 32.78
CA GLY A 733 -1.81 0.42 31.70
C GLY A 733 -0.65 1.40 31.51
N ASP A 734 0.31 1.48 32.45
CA ASP A 734 1.40 2.47 32.38
C ASP A 734 2.29 2.28 31.13
N VAL A 735 2.45 1.05 30.61
CA VAL A 735 3.20 0.78 29.37
C VAL A 735 2.58 1.46 28.14
N ALA A 736 1.30 1.87 28.19
CA ALA A 736 0.72 2.66 27.12
C ALA A 736 1.51 3.95 26.89
N GLY A 737 2.15 4.51 27.92
CA GLY A 737 2.92 5.75 27.80
C GLY A 737 4.22 5.62 26.99
N ASP A 738 4.76 4.42 26.81
CA ASP A 738 6.02 4.18 26.10
C ASP A 738 5.74 4.15 24.59
N ILE A 739 5.85 5.28 23.89
CA ILE A 739 5.46 5.44 22.48
C ILE A 739 6.57 6.02 21.62
N ALA A 740 7.61 6.57 22.22
CA ALA A 740 8.73 7.22 21.58
C ALA A 740 10.08 6.87 22.25
N GLY A 741 11.15 7.45 21.71
CA GLY A 741 12.52 7.27 22.24
C GLY A 741 13.35 6.20 21.56
N SER A 742 12.75 5.26 20.82
CA SER A 742 13.50 4.25 20.09
C SER A 742 14.39 4.85 18.99
N ALA A 743 15.51 4.19 18.70
CA ALA A 743 16.41 4.62 17.63
C ALA A 743 15.80 4.48 16.22
N VAL A 744 14.80 3.61 16.06
CA VAL A 744 14.04 3.45 14.81
C VAL A 744 13.01 4.57 14.68
N GLY A 745 12.53 5.09 15.81
CA GLY A 745 11.46 6.05 15.89
C GLY A 745 10.07 5.42 15.68
N PRO A 746 9.00 6.16 16.00
CA PRO A 746 7.65 5.72 15.72
C PRO A 746 7.35 5.74 14.22
N SER A 747 6.49 4.83 13.79
CA SER A 747 6.02 4.72 12.40
C SER A 747 4.51 4.89 12.37
N ALA A 748 4.04 6.10 12.06
CA ALA A 748 2.61 6.41 12.01
C ALA A 748 1.86 5.49 11.04
N GLY A 749 0.74 4.94 11.49
CA GLY A 749 -0.09 4.03 10.69
C GLY A 749 0.44 2.61 10.51
N TRP A 750 1.65 2.30 11.00
CA TRP A 750 2.24 0.95 10.94
C TRP A 750 2.15 0.22 12.29
N LYS A 751 2.86 -0.91 12.42
CA LYS A 751 3.07 -1.55 13.71
C LYS A 751 3.86 -0.65 14.65
N PRO A 752 3.59 -0.74 15.97
CA PRO A 752 4.27 0.07 16.96
C PRO A 752 5.77 -0.18 16.99
N THR A 753 6.58 0.87 16.85
CA THR A 753 8.05 0.79 16.75
C THR A 753 8.78 1.89 17.54
N GLY A 754 8.05 2.87 18.09
CA GLY A 754 8.62 4.03 18.74
C GLY A 754 9.12 3.80 20.16
N HIS A 755 8.66 2.76 20.83
CA HIS A 755 8.93 2.48 22.25
C HIS A 755 10.38 2.06 22.54
N ASP A 756 10.94 2.50 23.67
CA ASP A 756 12.30 2.18 24.11
C ASP A 756 12.39 1.53 25.50
N GLY A 757 11.25 1.29 26.14
CA GLY A 757 11.18 0.70 27.48
C GLY A 757 11.32 1.72 28.59
N VAL A 758 11.23 3.02 28.31
CA VAL A 758 11.07 4.04 29.36
C VAL A 758 10.04 5.07 28.94
N VAL A 759 9.14 5.40 29.87
CA VAL A 759 8.19 6.50 29.71
C VAL A 759 8.87 7.76 30.24
N ASP A 760 9.22 8.68 29.36
CA ASP A 760 9.95 9.91 29.66
C ASP A 760 9.45 11.14 28.87
N ALA A 761 10.24 12.22 28.89
CA ALA A 761 9.91 13.47 28.22
C ALA A 761 9.72 13.31 26.70
N LYS A 762 10.40 12.35 26.06
CA LYS A 762 10.26 12.11 24.61
C LYS A 762 8.88 11.59 24.24
N ASP A 763 8.24 10.83 25.13
CA ASP A 763 6.88 10.35 24.93
C ASP A 763 5.91 11.52 25.00
N ILE A 764 6.07 12.41 25.99
CA ILE A 764 5.26 13.63 26.12
C ILE A 764 5.41 14.52 24.88
N ASP A 765 6.65 14.75 24.43
CA ASP A 765 6.96 15.49 23.21
C ASP A 765 6.34 14.85 21.96
N TYR A 766 6.19 13.53 21.95
CA TYR A 766 5.54 12.82 20.86
C TYR A 766 4.03 13.03 20.87
N VAL A 767 3.37 12.98 22.03
CA VAL A 767 1.93 13.30 22.14
C VAL A 767 1.66 14.73 21.68
N LEU A 768 2.41 15.71 22.19
CA LEU A 768 2.28 17.13 21.85
C LEU A 768 2.41 17.38 20.33
N ARG A 769 3.39 16.74 19.67
CA ARG A 769 3.58 16.85 18.21
C ARG A 769 2.47 16.24 17.37
N ASN A 770 1.64 15.38 17.96
CA ASN A 770 0.54 14.69 17.28
C ASN A 770 -0.83 15.31 17.57
N PHE A 771 -0.89 16.49 18.20
CA PHE A 771 -2.14 17.19 18.43
C PHE A 771 -2.92 17.40 17.14
N GLY A 772 -4.21 17.08 17.18
CA GLY A 772 -5.10 17.23 16.03
C GLY A 772 -6.39 16.44 16.15
N ASN A 773 -7.21 16.56 15.12
CA ASN A 773 -8.52 15.92 15.04
C ASN A 773 -8.49 14.81 13.97
N TRP A 774 -8.70 13.56 14.41
CA TRP A 774 -8.72 12.40 13.52
C TRP A 774 -9.87 12.45 12.50
N ALA A 775 -10.92 13.22 12.77
CA ALA A 775 -12.02 13.43 11.83
C ALA A 775 -11.65 14.32 10.64
N ASP A 776 -10.60 15.14 10.76
CA ASP A 776 -10.06 15.94 9.67
C ASP A 776 -8.92 15.17 9.00
N LEU A 777 -9.17 14.59 7.83
CA LEU A 777 -8.18 13.77 7.15
C LEU A 777 -6.89 14.54 6.77
N HIS A 778 -6.95 15.88 6.65
CA HIS A 778 -5.73 16.70 6.48
C HIS A 778 -4.88 16.76 7.75
N GLN A 779 -5.47 16.65 8.93
CA GLN A 779 -4.73 16.56 10.18
C GLN A 779 -4.33 15.12 10.45
N ALA A 780 -5.25 14.17 10.28
CA ALA A 780 -5.03 12.75 10.53
C ALA A 780 -3.85 12.16 9.73
N GLU A 781 -3.58 12.66 8.51
CA GLU A 781 -2.42 12.20 7.73
C GLU A 781 -1.06 12.54 8.37
N HIS A 782 -1.04 13.49 9.29
CA HIS A 782 0.16 13.95 10.00
C HIS A 782 0.17 13.53 11.49
N MET A 783 -0.85 12.80 11.93
CA MET A 783 -0.99 12.32 13.31
C MET A 783 -0.69 10.83 13.41
N ASP A 784 -0.27 10.39 14.60
CA ASP A 784 -0.21 8.99 15.00
C ASP A 784 -1.11 8.73 16.22
N LEU A 785 -2.17 7.94 15.99
CA LEU A 785 -3.13 7.54 17.02
C LEU A 785 -2.55 6.66 18.13
N SER A 786 -1.29 6.25 18.06
CA SER A 786 -0.63 5.70 19.24
C SER A 786 -0.56 6.69 20.42
N CYS A 787 -0.83 7.98 20.18
CA CYS A 787 -0.83 9.03 21.22
C CYS A 787 -2.20 9.33 21.85
N ASP A 788 -3.27 8.64 21.47
CA ASP A 788 -4.60 8.84 22.09
C ASP A 788 -4.71 8.01 23.38
N PHE A 789 -4.99 8.67 24.50
CA PHE A 789 -5.04 8.10 25.84
C PHE A 789 -6.38 8.34 26.56
N THR A 790 -7.26 9.18 26.02
CA THR A 790 -8.43 9.71 26.74
C THR A 790 -9.70 8.88 26.57
N ASP A 791 -9.55 7.63 26.14
CA ASP A 791 -10.65 6.69 26.00
C ASP A 791 -11.31 6.35 27.35
N GLY A 792 -12.64 6.58 27.43
CA GLY A 792 -13.42 6.27 28.62
C GLY A 792 -13.52 4.77 28.90
N ASP A 793 -13.67 4.39 30.18
CA ASP A 793 -13.80 2.99 30.61
C ASP A 793 -15.08 2.32 30.09
N PRO A 794 -15.00 1.31 29.21
CA PRO A 794 -16.16 0.62 28.69
C PRO A 794 -16.48 -0.59 29.54
N VAL A 795 -17.78 -0.74 29.80
CA VAL A 795 -18.31 -1.95 30.42
C VAL A 795 -18.36 -3.04 29.36
N CYS A 796 -17.48 -4.04 29.46
CA CYS A 796 -17.77 -5.34 28.85
C CYS A 796 -19.06 -5.82 29.47
N ALA A 797 -20.16 -5.77 28.71
CA ALA A 797 -21.41 -6.38 29.15
C ALA A 797 -21.10 -7.85 29.42
N THR A 798 -21.02 -8.18 30.71
CA THR A 798 -20.66 -9.49 31.26
C THR A 798 -21.25 -10.60 30.40
N ASP A 799 -20.39 -11.46 29.85
CA ASP A 799 -20.70 -12.78 29.32
C ASP A 799 -22.14 -12.91 28.80
N LEU A 800 -22.51 -12.11 27.79
CA LEU A 800 -23.75 -12.39 27.07
C LEU A 800 -23.61 -13.82 26.55
N PRO A 801 -24.51 -14.74 26.92
CA PRO A 801 -24.28 -16.15 26.75
C PRO A 801 -23.98 -16.46 25.29
N GLU A 802 -22.83 -17.10 25.09
CA GLU A 802 -22.21 -17.67 23.88
C GLU A 802 -23.15 -18.59 23.06
N SER A 803 -24.43 -18.70 23.43
CA SER A 803 -25.39 -19.57 22.80
C SER A 803 -26.28 -18.81 21.81
N THR A 804 -26.06 -19.07 20.53
CA THR A 804 -27.00 -18.98 19.39
C THR A 804 -27.05 -17.70 18.55
N ALA A 805 -26.18 -16.72 18.77
CA ALA A 805 -25.95 -15.72 17.73
C ALA A 805 -25.12 -16.36 16.60
N THR A 806 -25.79 -17.17 15.76
CA THR A 806 -25.42 -17.21 14.36
C THR A 806 -25.54 -15.76 13.91
N PHE A 807 -24.45 -14.98 13.94
CA PHE A 807 -24.38 -13.77 13.15
C PHE A 807 -24.40 -14.28 11.71
N PRO A 808 -25.54 -14.21 10.99
CA PRO A 808 -25.53 -14.60 9.61
C PRO A 808 -24.52 -13.68 8.94
N ASP A 809 -23.51 -14.33 8.37
CA ASP A 809 -22.57 -13.76 7.43
C ASP A 809 -23.43 -13.03 6.39
N CYS A 810 -23.45 -11.71 6.49
CA CYS A 810 -24.34 -10.84 5.72
C CYS A 810 -25.82 -10.78 6.17
N ASP A 811 -26.13 -10.11 7.28
CA ASP A 811 -27.48 -9.51 7.45
C ASP A 811 -27.52 -8.14 6.76
N PRO A 812 -28.18 -8.01 5.60
CA PRO A 812 -28.36 -6.72 4.92
C PRO A 812 -29.17 -5.70 5.75
N ASN A 813 -29.82 -6.12 6.84
CA ASN A 813 -30.56 -5.24 7.76
C ASN A 813 -29.75 -4.84 9.00
N ASN A 814 -28.57 -5.45 9.22
CA ASN A 814 -27.65 -5.11 10.31
C ASN A 814 -26.38 -4.45 9.75
N GLN A 815 -26.60 -3.49 8.84
CA GLN A 815 -25.56 -2.60 8.37
C GLN A 815 -25.26 -1.64 9.52
N LEU A 816 -24.17 -1.89 10.23
CA LEU A 816 -23.67 -0.91 11.17
C LEU A 816 -23.38 0.37 10.38
N GLU A 817 -23.95 1.49 10.80
CA GLU A 817 -23.65 2.77 10.19
C GLU A 817 -22.13 3.03 10.27
N PRO A 818 -21.53 3.68 9.25
CA PRO A 818 -20.11 4.01 9.26
C PRO A 818 -19.69 4.66 10.57
N VAL A 819 -18.50 4.33 11.06
CA VAL A 819 -17.98 4.96 12.28
C VAL A 819 -17.63 6.40 11.94
N VAL A 820 -18.21 7.35 12.66
CA VAL A 820 -17.78 8.74 12.60
C VAL A 820 -16.53 8.85 13.46
N PRO A 821 -15.37 9.25 12.89
CA PRO A 821 -14.17 9.49 13.69
C PRO A 821 -14.45 10.62 14.68
N THR A 822 -14.21 10.37 15.97
CA THR A 822 -14.25 11.43 17.02
C THR A 822 -12.99 11.42 17.89
N LEU A 823 -11.98 10.67 17.48
CA LEU A 823 -10.68 10.62 18.16
C LEU A 823 -9.98 11.96 17.97
N VAL A 824 -9.46 12.51 19.05
CA VAL A 824 -8.75 13.79 19.10
C VAL A 824 -7.55 13.56 19.99
N ILE A 825 -6.38 14.01 19.54
CA ILE A 825 -5.20 14.08 20.38
C ILE A 825 -5.07 15.53 20.84
N ASP A 826 -5.18 15.76 22.13
CA ASP A 826 -5.10 17.08 22.74
C ASP A 826 -4.46 17.06 24.15
N GLN A 827 -4.64 18.16 24.89
CA GLN A 827 -4.06 18.31 26.22
C GLN A 827 -4.55 17.25 27.23
N ALA A 828 -5.75 16.68 27.03
CA ALA A 828 -6.26 15.64 27.90
C ALA A 828 -5.42 14.36 27.79
N ASP A 829 -4.85 14.07 26.61
CA ASP A 829 -3.97 12.92 26.40
C ASP A 829 -2.62 13.10 27.10
N VAL A 830 -2.07 14.32 27.03
CA VAL A 830 -0.89 14.71 27.80
C VAL A 830 -1.17 14.63 29.31
N ASP A 831 -2.35 15.05 29.75
CA ASP A 831 -2.75 14.97 31.15
C ASP A 831 -2.79 13.52 31.64
N VAL A 832 -3.29 12.56 30.86
CA VAL A 832 -3.24 11.13 31.21
C VAL A 832 -1.79 10.65 31.31
N LEU A 833 -0.95 10.97 30.32
CA LEU A 833 0.46 10.57 30.32
C LEU A 833 1.24 11.16 31.51
N VAL A 834 1.06 12.44 31.80
CA VAL A 834 1.80 13.15 32.86
C VAL A 834 1.25 12.80 34.24
N ARG A 835 -0.08 12.85 34.42
CA ARG A 835 -0.71 12.73 35.75
C ARG A 835 -1.02 11.31 36.15
N ASP A 836 -1.50 10.50 35.22
CA ASP A 836 -1.95 9.15 35.54
C ASP A 836 -0.82 8.14 35.36
N ILE A 837 -0.07 8.23 34.25
CA ILE A 837 1.04 7.30 33.94
C ILE A 837 2.31 7.70 34.66
N LEU A 838 2.84 8.91 34.47
CA LEU A 838 4.06 9.37 35.15
C LEU A 838 3.79 9.79 36.60
N GLY A 839 2.54 10.08 36.94
CA GLY A 839 2.13 10.49 38.28
C GLY A 839 2.47 11.94 38.63
N THR A 840 3.10 12.70 37.74
CA THR A 840 3.61 14.04 38.03
C THR A 840 2.65 15.15 37.58
N ARG A 841 3.14 16.38 37.44
CA ARG A 841 2.39 17.55 36.98
C ARG A 841 3.17 18.30 35.91
N CYS A 842 2.44 19.10 35.15
CA CYS A 842 3.05 20.16 34.34
C CYS A 842 3.95 21.02 35.24
N GLY A 843 5.15 21.34 34.78
CA GLY A 843 6.16 22.01 35.60
C GLY A 843 7.33 21.12 35.99
N ASP A 844 7.18 19.80 36.04
CA ASP A 844 8.25 18.84 36.36
C ASP A 844 9.07 18.57 35.09
N ALA A 845 9.98 19.49 34.75
CA ALA A 845 10.77 19.42 33.52
C ALA A 845 11.79 18.27 33.57
N ASN A 846 12.32 17.95 34.75
CA ASN A 846 13.33 16.89 34.90
C ASN A 846 12.73 15.50 35.15
N LEU A 847 11.41 15.42 35.34
CA LEU A 847 10.63 14.21 35.61
C LEU A 847 11.12 13.43 36.84
N ASP A 848 11.52 14.11 37.92
CA ASP A 848 11.90 13.47 39.19
C ASP A 848 10.70 13.26 40.16
N GLY A 849 9.49 13.60 39.70
CA GLY A 849 8.25 13.50 40.44
C GLY A 849 7.97 14.71 41.32
N ARG A 850 8.70 15.81 41.16
CA ARG A 850 8.55 17.07 41.90
C ARG A 850 8.48 18.24 40.93
N VAL A 851 7.81 19.30 41.33
CA VAL A 851 7.88 20.59 40.63
C VAL A 851 8.59 21.56 41.56
N ASP A 852 9.88 21.79 41.38
CA ASP A 852 10.68 22.60 42.30
C ASP A 852 11.68 23.55 41.62
N ALA A 853 12.62 24.08 42.41
CA ALA A 853 13.61 25.05 41.93
C ALA A 853 14.55 24.47 40.86
N ALA A 854 14.72 23.14 40.78
CA ALA A 854 15.47 22.49 39.72
C ALA A 854 14.76 22.65 38.37
N ASP A 855 13.44 22.47 38.34
CA ASP A 855 12.64 22.68 37.13
C ASP A 855 12.55 24.16 36.76
N GLU A 856 12.39 25.02 37.76
CA GLU A 856 12.38 26.47 37.54
C GLU A 856 13.68 26.92 36.87
N ALA A 857 14.83 26.36 37.29
CA ALA A 857 16.11 26.65 36.68
C ALA A 857 16.19 26.22 35.20
N ILE A 858 15.55 25.10 34.83
CA ILE A 858 15.47 24.63 33.44
C ILE A 858 14.62 25.63 32.62
N VAL A 859 13.40 25.91 33.06
CA VAL A 859 12.47 26.83 32.37
C VAL A 859 13.12 28.21 32.22
N LEU A 860 13.67 28.79 33.29
CA LEU A 860 14.33 30.10 33.24
C LEU A 860 15.57 30.13 32.35
N THR A 861 16.26 28.99 32.18
CA THR A 861 17.42 28.89 31.28
C THR A 861 16.99 29.02 29.82
N ASN A 862 15.82 28.51 29.45
CA ASN A 862 15.33 28.47 28.07
C ASN A 862 14.28 29.55 27.77
N LEU A 863 13.74 30.22 28.79
CA LEU A 863 12.67 31.21 28.69
C LEU A 863 12.99 32.35 27.70
N ASN A 864 12.13 32.50 26.69
CA ASN A 864 12.25 33.48 25.60
C ASN A 864 13.55 33.36 24.79
N ILE A 865 14.19 32.19 24.78
CA ILE A 865 15.33 31.89 23.92
C ILE A 865 14.84 31.24 22.63
N GLN A 866 15.46 31.61 21.50
CA GLN A 866 15.19 30.95 20.23
C GLN A 866 15.60 29.46 20.30
N PRO A 867 14.68 28.53 20.03
CA PRO A 867 14.95 27.10 20.12
C PRO A 867 15.96 26.65 19.05
N PRO A 868 16.57 25.47 19.24
CA PRO A 868 17.29 24.79 18.16
C PRO A 868 16.34 24.44 17.00
N SER A 869 16.91 24.04 15.86
CA SER A 869 16.12 23.52 14.74
C SER A 869 15.41 22.24 15.17
N GLY A 870 14.10 22.34 15.45
CA GLY A 870 13.29 21.26 16.01
C GLY A 870 12.38 21.70 17.15
N GLY A 871 12.58 22.88 17.73
CA GLY A 871 11.85 23.32 18.92
C GLY A 871 12.54 22.89 20.21
N TRP A 872 12.08 23.43 21.33
CA TRP A 872 12.30 22.86 22.65
C TRP A 872 11.26 21.75 22.92
N GLY A 873 11.51 20.90 23.92
CA GLY A 873 10.53 19.91 24.39
C GLY A 873 10.29 20.01 25.90
N TRP A 874 9.57 19.05 26.45
CA TRP A 874 9.19 18.98 27.86
C TRP A 874 10.40 19.08 28.80
N ALA A 875 11.47 18.34 28.49
CA ALA A 875 12.70 18.35 29.28
C ALA A 875 13.44 19.70 29.27
N ASP A 876 13.11 20.57 28.32
CA ASP A 876 13.63 21.92 28.21
C ASP A 876 12.70 22.96 28.85
N GLY A 877 11.52 22.55 29.32
CA GLY A 877 10.51 23.40 29.95
C GLY A 877 9.44 23.94 29.01
N ASP A 878 9.26 23.35 27.82
CA ASP A 878 8.12 23.62 26.93
C ASP A 878 6.99 22.64 27.27
N PHE A 879 6.02 23.10 28.05
CA PHE A 879 4.96 22.25 28.59
C PHE A 879 3.66 22.29 27.76
N ASP A 880 3.50 23.27 26.87
CA ASP A 880 2.37 23.35 25.94
C ASP A 880 2.71 22.86 24.51
N GLY A 881 3.98 22.56 24.24
CA GLY A 881 4.46 21.90 23.04
C GLY A 881 4.51 22.80 21.81
N ASP A 882 4.46 24.12 21.98
CA ASP A 882 4.49 25.07 20.86
C ASP A 882 5.89 25.23 20.22
N GLY A 883 6.89 24.58 20.80
CA GLY A 883 8.30 24.57 20.40
C GLY A 883 9.12 25.67 21.07
N TYR A 884 8.54 26.48 21.95
CA TYR A 884 9.17 27.60 22.65
C TYR A 884 8.89 27.56 24.14
N VAL A 885 9.91 27.87 24.94
CA VAL A 885 9.71 28.11 26.38
C VAL A 885 9.32 29.57 26.58
N THR A 886 8.07 29.81 26.92
CA THR A 886 7.45 31.14 27.07
C THR A 886 6.95 31.37 28.50
N MET A 887 6.27 32.51 28.70
CA MET A 887 5.62 32.78 29.99
C MET A 887 4.44 31.81 30.26
N SER A 888 3.83 31.24 29.21
CA SER A 888 2.79 30.20 29.34
C SER A 888 3.32 29.01 30.14
N ASP A 889 4.52 28.55 29.80
CA ASP A 889 5.19 27.43 30.44
C ASP A 889 5.61 27.75 31.88
N TYR A 890 6.14 28.96 32.10
CA TYR A 890 6.47 29.43 33.44
C TYR A 890 5.22 29.56 34.34
N ASP A 891 4.09 30.02 33.78
CA ASP A 891 2.81 30.05 34.49
C ASP A 891 2.35 28.62 34.84
N CYS A 892 2.57 27.63 33.96
CA CYS A 892 2.27 26.22 34.25
C CYS A 892 3.13 25.66 35.38
N LEU A 893 4.44 25.95 35.37
CA LEU A 893 5.36 25.57 36.45
C LEU A 893 4.95 26.19 37.77
N THR A 894 4.72 27.51 37.80
CA THR A 894 4.39 28.22 39.04
C THR A 894 3.04 27.80 39.61
N ALA A 895 2.08 27.45 38.76
CA ALA A 895 0.78 26.90 39.18
C ALA A 895 0.91 25.54 39.89
N ASN A 896 1.95 24.76 39.61
CA ASN A 896 2.14 23.41 40.17
C ASN A 896 3.34 23.29 41.12
N CYS A 897 4.13 24.34 41.31
CA CYS A 897 5.37 24.22 42.08
C CYS A 897 5.11 23.83 43.55
N GLY A 898 6.01 23.07 44.16
CA GLY A 898 5.79 22.38 45.43
C GLY A 898 5.02 21.06 45.33
N PHE A 899 4.48 20.71 44.15
CA PHE A 899 3.94 19.38 43.89
C PHE A 899 5.02 18.31 44.13
N VAL A 900 4.61 17.21 44.77
CA VAL A 900 5.42 16.00 44.94
C VAL A 900 4.52 14.80 44.77
N GLY A 901 4.94 13.86 43.91
CA GLY A 901 4.23 12.62 43.64
C GLY A 901 3.96 11.81 44.91
N ALA A 902 2.73 11.38 45.11
CA ALA A 902 2.30 10.70 46.33
C ALA A 902 3.09 9.39 46.62
N TRP A 903 3.64 8.74 45.59
CA TRP A 903 4.45 7.51 45.74
C TRP A 903 5.82 7.74 46.37
N LEU A 904 6.30 8.99 46.45
CA LEU A 904 7.58 9.31 47.07
C LEU A 904 7.53 9.23 48.61
N GLY A 905 6.35 8.96 49.19
CA GLY A 905 6.19 8.71 50.62
C GLY A 905 6.36 9.94 51.50
N PHE A 906 6.28 11.14 50.91
CA PHE A 906 6.24 12.39 51.65
C PHE A 906 4.84 12.60 52.21
N ASP A 907 4.77 12.84 53.52
CA ASP A 907 3.59 13.39 54.16
C ASP A 907 3.24 14.73 53.49
N ARG A 908 1.95 14.99 53.27
CA ARG A 908 1.47 16.28 52.74
C ARG A 908 1.90 17.43 53.64
N ALA A 909 2.09 17.18 54.94
CA ALA A 909 2.54 18.16 55.91
C ALA A 909 4.08 18.32 56.02
N ASP A 910 4.89 17.59 55.24
CA ASP A 910 6.34 17.87 55.09
C ASP A 910 6.52 18.98 54.05
N ILE A 911 6.51 20.24 54.48
CA ILE A 911 6.49 21.42 53.60
C ILE A 911 7.88 21.74 53.03
N ASP A 912 8.96 21.42 53.76
CA ASP A 912 10.33 21.68 53.33
C ASP A 912 11.03 20.49 52.66
N LEU A 913 10.35 19.34 52.58
CA LEU A 913 10.81 18.12 51.93
C LEU A 913 12.10 17.54 52.53
N SER A 914 12.41 17.88 53.77
CA SER A 914 13.71 17.55 54.37
C SER A 914 13.73 16.21 55.12
N GLY A 915 12.58 15.57 55.36
CA GLY A 915 12.50 14.42 56.28
C GLY A 915 11.44 13.35 56.00
N GLY A 916 10.58 13.52 55.00
CA GLY A 916 9.46 12.63 54.70
C GLY A 916 8.30 12.72 55.71
N SER A 917 8.36 13.63 56.68
CA SER A 917 7.35 13.76 57.75
C SER A 917 7.36 15.16 58.36
N ALA A 918 6.19 15.63 58.77
CA ALA A 918 6.03 16.97 59.33
C ALA A 918 6.80 17.17 60.65
N ASP A 919 7.74 18.10 60.67
CA ASP A 919 8.62 18.38 61.80
C ASP A 919 8.50 19.83 62.33
N ALA A 920 9.48 20.29 63.11
CA ALA A 920 9.44 21.64 63.68
C ALA A 920 9.70 22.75 62.65
N THR A 921 10.41 22.42 61.58
CA THR A 921 10.74 23.29 60.45
C THR A 921 9.51 23.50 59.59
N ASP A 922 8.78 22.43 59.25
CA ASP A 922 7.51 22.51 58.50
C ASP A 922 6.49 23.38 59.22
N ARG A 923 6.32 23.17 60.53
CA ARG A 923 5.41 24.00 61.34
C ARG A 923 5.75 25.48 61.26
N ARG A 924 7.05 25.81 61.22
CA ARG A 924 7.49 27.20 61.12
C ARG A 924 7.21 27.76 59.73
N ILE A 925 7.44 26.98 58.68
CA ILE A 925 7.21 27.40 57.30
C ILE A 925 5.71 27.57 57.06
N PHE A 926 4.88 26.60 57.42
CA PHE A 926 3.42 26.70 57.34
C PHE A 926 2.90 28.00 57.98
N VAL A 927 3.35 28.29 59.21
CA VAL A 927 2.94 29.52 59.91
C VAL A 927 3.45 30.77 59.19
N ASN A 928 4.67 30.75 58.65
CA ASN A 928 5.18 31.89 57.90
C ASN A 928 4.39 32.12 56.61
N VAL A 929 4.04 31.07 55.87
CA VAL A 929 3.21 31.14 54.67
C VAL A 929 1.81 31.66 55.00
N LEU A 930 1.15 31.09 56.01
CA LEU A 930 -0.18 31.51 56.48
C LEU A 930 -0.22 32.99 56.89
N LEU A 931 0.91 33.52 57.39
CA LEU A 931 1.07 34.93 57.76
C LEU A 931 1.55 35.82 56.61
N GLY A 932 1.80 35.27 55.42
CA GLY A 932 2.36 35.95 54.25
C GLY A 932 3.81 36.43 54.44
N LEU A 933 4.54 35.80 55.36
CA LEU A 933 5.96 36.06 55.65
C LEU A 933 6.90 35.22 54.79
N ASP A 934 6.40 34.12 54.26
CA ASP A 934 7.08 33.26 53.30
C ASP A 934 6.25 33.23 52.01
N THR A 935 6.91 33.56 50.90
CA THR A 935 6.30 33.62 49.56
C THR A 935 7.03 32.72 48.58
N GLU A 936 7.90 31.83 49.07
CA GLU A 936 8.54 30.81 48.25
C GLU A 936 7.45 29.87 47.75
N CYS A 937 7.35 29.73 46.43
CA CYS A 937 6.26 29.02 45.78
C CYS A 937 6.07 27.60 46.33
N VAL A 938 7.16 26.86 46.53
CA VAL A 938 7.15 25.51 47.10
C VAL A 938 6.49 25.49 48.49
N HIS A 939 6.84 26.45 49.34
CA HIS A 939 6.26 26.55 50.68
C HIS A 939 4.80 26.96 50.64
N VAL A 940 4.43 27.89 49.75
CA VAL A 940 3.06 28.36 49.59
C VAL A 940 2.15 27.22 49.14
N ASN A 941 2.47 26.54 48.05
CA ASN A 941 1.63 25.48 47.50
C ASN A 941 1.59 24.24 48.41
N ARG A 942 2.69 23.86 49.07
CA ARG A 942 2.66 22.74 50.04
C ARG A 942 1.92 23.07 51.34
N SER A 943 1.72 24.35 51.64
CA SER A 943 0.89 24.76 52.77
C SER A 943 -0.61 24.81 52.41
N ASP A 944 -0.98 24.72 51.13
CA ASP A 944 -2.36 24.59 50.65
C ASP A 944 -2.72 23.10 50.58
N LEU A 945 -3.06 22.54 51.73
CA LEU A 945 -3.22 21.09 51.91
C LEU A 945 -4.56 20.59 51.40
N ASN A 946 -5.54 21.47 51.25
CA ASN A 946 -6.84 21.16 50.69
C ASN A 946 -6.90 21.35 49.15
N GLU A 947 -5.83 21.90 48.56
CA GLU A 947 -5.65 22.14 47.13
C GLU A 947 -6.70 23.10 46.53
N ASP A 948 -7.16 24.11 47.29
CA ASP A 948 -8.19 25.07 46.85
C ASP A 948 -7.63 26.38 46.27
N GLY A 949 -6.31 26.53 46.27
CA GLY A 949 -5.55 27.67 45.78
C GLY A 949 -5.25 28.73 46.83
N ARG A 950 -5.49 28.46 48.13
CA ARG A 950 -5.21 29.39 49.23
C ARG A 950 -4.72 28.67 50.48
N VAL A 951 -3.72 29.26 51.12
CA VAL A 951 -3.30 28.84 52.47
C VAL A 951 -4.07 29.62 53.52
N ASP A 952 -5.05 28.99 54.14
CA ASP A 952 -5.91 29.63 55.14
C ASP A 952 -6.23 28.75 56.37
N GLY A 953 -7.37 29.04 57.02
CA GLY A 953 -7.79 28.34 58.23
C GLY A 953 -8.09 26.86 58.01
N ASP A 954 -8.53 26.50 56.80
CA ASP A 954 -8.95 25.15 56.46
C ASP A 954 -7.74 24.21 56.31
N ASP A 955 -6.60 24.72 55.83
CA ASP A 955 -5.33 23.99 55.79
C ASP A 955 -4.76 23.71 57.17
N VAL A 956 -4.97 24.62 58.14
CA VAL A 956 -4.47 24.43 59.50
C VAL A 956 -5.01 23.13 60.10
N GLN A 957 -6.27 22.80 59.82
CA GLN A 957 -6.89 21.59 60.34
C GLN A 957 -6.27 20.34 59.70
N LEU A 958 -6.01 20.36 58.39
CA LEU A 958 -5.34 19.26 57.69
C LEU A 958 -3.90 19.10 58.17
N PHE A 959 -3.15 20.19 58.28
CA PHE A 959 -1.77 20.19 58.73
C PHE A 959 -1.63 19.61 60.15
N VAL A 960 -2.54 20.01 61.05
CA VAL A 960 -2.56 19.50 62.42
C VAL A 960 -2.97 18.02 62.45
N ASN A 961 -3.88 17.57 61.58
CA ASN A 961 -4.31 16.16 61.52
C ASN A 961 -3.21 15.22 61.00
N GLU A 962 -2.30 15.70 60.15
CA GLU A 962 -1.15 14.91 59.68
C GLU A 962 -0.04 14.84 60.75
N ILE A 963 0.09 15.86 61.60
CA ILE A 963 1.09 15.91 62.69
C ILE A 963 0.72 15.05 63.91
N PHE A 964 -0.57 14.79 64.17
CA PHE A 964 -1.08 14.16 65.40
C PHE A 964 -1.98 12.96 65.14
#